data_AF-A0A413LH70-F1
#
_entry.id   AF-A0A413LH70-F1
#
_cell.length_a   1.000
_cell.length_b   1.000
_cell.length_c   1.000
_cell.angle_alpha   90.00
_cell.angle_beta   90.00
_cell.angle_gamma   90.00
#
_symmetry.space_group_name_H-M   'P 1'
#
loop_
_entity.id
_entity.type
_entity.pdbx_description
1 polymer ?
#
loop_
_entity_poly.entity_id
_entity_poly.type
_entity_poly.pdbx_seq_one_letter_code
_entity_poly.pdbx_strand_id
1 'polypeptide(L)'
;MKYIFTLLFISLFTNLSFIHASNDNLALHLDGQDNNVRTGIGILKDSWTLETWIKGDDNSWKDLEVIFGGGEYSLLNIADYLPLVIENGRLHNTWADLWSEDVLDDQWHHVALSCDGVVTKLYLDGEVVDSKTTAISVLPGAIGVNEGEPTTFGGVMDEVRIWNSAVSTETLKEWMGKPLEPTHPQFGTLVAYYNFDDGIEDVSTNWVGKGDLGYHLRNGRNKYNGTVPLAYTVVNDNPKFIKPDKQQELFNAVVIDSEWDVDQGSLDDQVLKLRIAVTGSQAPLRLTELSLDLSETTALSDINSLHVYYTGKTARSGVKTELFGKGEKPQKKMTFKDEQGVVTLTPGINYLLVTADIAQKAITGNKIKISVPSFKLGKTGYIPKVSDDIIEKRITESSKNNPNIVKVLQWNIWHGGVHVGNDGLSRVIDLIKASNADIITMQEGYGGQQRIKDSLEYYMQTPSLKDNLVLFSRYPITEVIPTKKSFNSNPVKLTLPGNRQLLVNACWLRYAYNPEYSCNYPNIGHNTSVWVAEDALRGLADMQHIMEKDTKPYLTDDDTPIIIGGDFNSCSHLDWTQVAAPIHFGYGPVPFPISQYMLDEGFKDSFREINPDEVARPEGTFAVIYGQLQVSRIDFLYYKGKNIKAVSSKIVKTAPEIDDVWASDHAAVLTVFEIISPSEK
;
A
#
# COMPACT_ATOMS: atom_id res chain seq x y z
N MET A 1 -14.45 51.14 -39.26
CA MET A 1 -15.89 50.87 -39.45
C MET A 1 -16.06 49.35 -39.45
N LYS A 2 -16.66 48.78 -38.38
CA LYS A 2 -17.45 47.52 -38.35
C LYS A 2 -16.72 46.20 -38.72
N TYR A 3 -16.73 45.10 -37.96
CA TYR A 3 -17.34 44.73 -36.69
C TYR A 3 -16.51 43.60 -36.05
N ILE A 4 -16.43 43.70 -34.73
CA ILE A 4 -16.15 42.69 -33.71
C ILE A 4 -17.05 41.44 -33.91
N PHE A 5 -16.50 40.23 -33.83
CA PHE A 5 -17.21 39.06 -33.31
C PHE A 5 -16.21 38.17 -32.56
N THR A 6 -16.15 38.36 -31.24
CA THR A 6 -15.45 37.47 -30.31
C THR A 6 -16.45 36.40 -29.87
N LEU A 7 -16.26 35.15 -30.30
CA LEU A 7 -16.96 34.01 -29.71
C LEU A 7 -16.23 33.65 -28.41
N LEU A 8 -16.77 34.10 -27.27
CA LEU A 8 -16.46 33.53 -25.96
C LEU A 8 -17.17 32.18 -25.87
N PHE A 9 -16.42 31.09 -25.99
CA PHE A 9 -16.83 29.79 -25.47
C PHE A 9 -16.61 29.82 -23.96
N ILE A 10 -17.64 30.16 -23.20
CA ILE A 10 -17.69 29.90 -21.76
C ILE A 10 -18.09 28.44 -21.63
N SER A 11 -17.12 27.54 -21.43
CA SER A 11 -17.42 26.22 -20.89
C SER A 11 -17.81 26.39 -19.42
N LEU A 12 -19.10 26.46 -19.15
CA LEU A 12 -19.61 26.12 -17.82
C LEU A 12 -19.39 24.61 -17.63
N PHE A 13 -18.22 24.22 -17.14
CA PHE A 13 -18.10 22.98 -16.40
C PHE A 13 -18.77 23.21 -15.04
N THR A 14 -20.07 22.93 -14.97
CA THR A 14 -20.68 22.61 -13.69
C THR A 14 -20.07 21.28 -13.25
N ASN A 15 -19.03 21.32 -12.42
CA ASN A 15 -18.69 20.20 -11.55
C ASN A 15 -19.88 20.00 -10.62
N LEU A 16 -20.85 19.22 -11.07
CA LEU A 16 -21.80 18.55 -10.20
C LEU A 16 -21.03 17.43 -9.53
N SER A 17 -20.20 17.77 -8.56
CA SER A 17 -19.84 16.84 -7.49
C SER A 17 -21.13 16.61 -6.71
N PHE A 18 -21.92 15.63 -7.15
CA PHE A 18 -22.94 15.05 -6.30
C PHE A 18 -22.20 14.37 -5.15
N ILE A 19 -22.05 15.08 -4.04
CA ILE A 19 -21.88 14.43 -2.74
C ILE A 19 -23.24 13.80 -2.46
N HIS A 20 -23.49 12.60 -3.01
CA HIS A 20 -24.57 11.76 -2.53
C HIS A 20 -24.13 11.26 -1.15
N ALA A 21 -24.58 11.95 -0.10
CA ALA A 21 -24.80 11.28 1.16
C ALA A 21 -26.05 10.41 0.97
N SER A 22 -25.93 9.28 0.27
CA SER A 22 -27.04 8.35 0.16
C SER A 22 -26.93 7.31 1.28
N ASN A 23 -28.06 7.08 1.94
CA ASN A 23 -28.26 5.97 2.86
C ASN A 23 -28.46 4.65 2.08
N ASP A 24 -28.08 4.62 0.80
CA ASP A 24 -28.43 3.54 -0.10
C ASP A 24 -27.69 2.28 0.34
N ASN A 25 -28.34 1.14 0.10
CA ASN A 25 -27.74 -0.18 0.25
C ASN A 25 -27.13 -0.51 -1.11
N LEU A 26 -25.80 -0.58 -1.21
CA LEU A 26 -25.11 -0.75 -2.49
C LEU A 26 -24.36 -2.09 -2.54
N ALA A 27 -24.30 -2.69 -3.72
CA ALA A 27 -23.55 -3.91 -4.00
C ALA A 27 -22.48 -3.65 -5.07
N LEU A 28 -21.35 -4.35 -5.00
CA LEU A 28 -20.30 -4.33 -6.01
C LEU A 28 -20.74 -5.14 -7.22
N HIS A 29 -20.69 -4.55 -8.41
CA HIS A 29 -20.92 -5.19 -9.70
C HIS A 29 -19.58 -5.50 -10.38
N LEU A 30 -19.42 -6.75 -10.79
CA LEU A 30 -18.30 -7.26 -11.56
C LEU A 30 -18.79 -7.71 -12.94
N ASP A 31 -18.06 -7.37 -13.99
CA ASP A 31 -18.50 -7.54 -15.38
C ASP A 31 -18.26 -8.91 -16.00
N GLY A 32 -17.75 -9.87 -15.22
CA GLY A 32 -17.37 -11.20 -15.70
C GLY A 32 -16.25 -11.17 -16.76
N GLN A 33 -15.56 -10.05 -16.92
CA GLN A 33 -14.47 -9.87 -17.85
C GLN A 33 -13.23 -9.45 -17.05
N ASP A 34 -12.68 -8.26 -17.26
CA ASP A 34 -11.33 -7.93 -16.80
C ASP A 34 -11.28 -7.24 -15.44
N ASN A 35 -12.38 -7.14 -14.70
CA ASN A 35 -12.39 -6.52 -13.39
C ASN A 35 -11.41 -7.22 -12.43
N ASN A 36 -10.52 -6.44 -11.81
CA ASN A 36 -9.48 -6.94 -10.93
C ASN A 36 -9.54 -6.24 -9.57
N VAL A 37 -10.25 -6.85 -8.62
CA VAL A 37 -10.48 -6.28 -7.29
C VAL A 37 -9.63 -7.01 -6.25
N ARG A 38 -8.61 -6.30 -5.72
CA ARG A 38 -7.56 -6.87 -4.85
C ARG A 38 -7.75 -6.46 -3.40
N THR A 39 -7.79 -7.42 -2.47
CA THR A 39 -7.73 -7.17 -1.02
C THR A 39 -6.29 -7.01 -0.54
N GLY A 40 -5.36 -7.79 -1.12
CA GLY A 40 -3.99 -7.92 -0.63
C GLY A 40 -3.86 -8.67 0.71
N ILE A 41 -4.94 -9.28 1.23
CA ILE A 41 -4.91 -10.00 2.50
C ILE A 41 -4.01 -11.23 2.37
N GLY A 42 -3.13 -11.42 3.37
CA GLY A 42 -2.20 -12.55 3.43
C GLY A 42 -2.86 -13.87 3.84
N ILE A 43 -2.02 -14.87 4.14
CA ILE A 43 -2.49 -16.23 4.48
C ILE A 43 -3.22 -16.22 5.81
N LEU A 44 -4.46 -16.71 5.82
CA LEU A 44 -5.20 -17.06 7.03
C LEU A 44 -4.94 -18.53 7.38
N LYS A 45 -4.52 -18.78 8.61
CA LYS A 45 -4.14 -20.11 9.13
C LYS A 45 -5.06 -20.50 10.29
N ASP A 46 -5.03 -21.77 10.64
CA ASP A 46 -5.77 -22.36 11.75
C ASP A 46 -7.30 -22.21 11.58
N SER A 47 -7.87 -21.09 12.03
CA SER A 47 -9.31 -20.82 12.03
C SER A 47 -9.65 -19.59 11.19
N TRP A 48 -10.66 -19.68 10.34
CA TRP A 48 -11.09 -18.56 9.49
C TRP A 48 -12.49 -18.77 8.91
N THR A 49 -13.09 -17.69 8.41
CA THR A 49 -14.32 -17.70 7.61
C THR A 49 -14.26 -16.65 6.52
N LEU A 50 -14.66 -17.02 5.30
CA LEU A 50 -14.90 -16.12 4.17
C LEU A 50 -16.41 -16.16 3.87
N GLU A 51 -17.08 -15.02 3.79
CA GLU A 51 -18.51 -14.96 3.45
C GLU A 51 -18.87 -13.71 2.63
N THR A 52 -19.90 -13.83 1.81
CA THR A 52 -20.47 -12.73 1.02
C THR A 52 -21.87 -13.11 0.52
N TRP A 53 -22.67 -12.11 0.17
CA TRP A 53 -23.80 -12.32 -0.75
C TRP A 53 -23.30 -12.27 -2.19
N ILE A 54 -23.86 -13.11 -3.05
CA ILE A 54 -23.66 -13.07 -4.51
C ILE A 54 -24.97 -13.25 -5.26
N LYS A 55 -25.00 -12.76 -6.49
CA LYS A 55 -26.02 -13.03 -7.50
C LYS A 55 -25.35 -12.94 -8.88
N GLY A 56 -25.44 -14.02 -9.67
CA GLY A 56 -24.89 -14.03 -11.03
C GLY A 56 -25.62 -13.07 -11.98
N ASP A 57 -24.93 -12.64 -13.03
CA ASP A 57 -25.54 -11.83 -14.11
C ASP A 57 -26.69 -12.57 -14.81
N ASP A 58 -26.53 -13.88 -14.90
CA ASP A 58 -27.48 -14.84 -15.44
C ASP A 58 -27.29 -16.20 -14.75
N ASN A 59 -27.86 -17.26 -15.31
CA ASN A 59 -27.71 -18.65 -14.84
C ASN A 59 -26.75 -19.47 -15.71
N SER A 60 -25.96 -18.82 -16.56
CA SER A 60 -25.00 -19.42 -17.50
C SER A 60 -23.58 -19.27 -16.97
N TRP A 61 -23.28 -20.05 -15.93
CA TRP A 61 -21.97 -20.09 -15.31
C TRP A 61 -20.88 -20.57 -16.26
N LYS A 62 -19.68 -19.97 -16.15
CA LYS A 62 -18.47 -20.47 -16.82
C LYS A 62 -18.02 -21.79 -16.20
N ASP A 63 -17.02 -22.41 -16.83
CA ASP A 63 -16.35 -23.60 -16.28
C ASP A 63 -15.83 -23.30 -14.86
N LEU A 64 -15.30 -22.10 -14.63
CA LEU A 64 -14.84 -21.62 -13.33
C LEU A 64 -15.05 -20.11 -13.19
N GLU A 65 -15.64 -19.68 -12.08
CA GLU A 65 -15.73 -18.29 -11.63
C GLU A 65 -15.28 -18.15 -10.18
N VAL A 66 -14.51 -17.11 -9.87
CA VAL A 66 -13.88 -16.94 -8.56
C VAL A 66 -14.72 -16.03 -7.67
N ILE A 67 -15.09 -16.47 -6.47
CA ILE A 67 -15.72 -15.61 -5.47
C ILE A 67 -14.63 -15.00 -4.57
N PHE A 68 -13.79 -15.85 -3.98
CA PHE A 68 -12.58 -15.46 -3.27
C PHE A 68 -11.37 -16.12 -3.93
N GLY A 69 -10.38 -15.31 -4.29
CA GLY A 69 -9.15 -15.75 -4.94
C GLY A 69 -7.92 -15.22 -4.25
N GLY A 70 -6.77 -15.76 -4.61
CA GLY A 70 -5.48 -15.40 -4.05
C GLY A 70 -4.85 -14.18 -4.70
N GLY A 71 -5.08 -13.99 -5.99
CA GLY A 71 -4.49 -12.90 -6.76
C GLY A 71 -3.13 -13.21 -7.35
N GLU A 72 -2.37 -12.17 -7.70
CA GLU A 72 -1.00 -12.33 -8.15
C GLU A 72 -0.13 -12.90 -7.02
N TYR A 73 0.90 -13.66 -7.39
CA TYR A 73 1.84 -14.28 -6.44
C TYR A 73 1.17 -15.17 -5.38
N SER A 74 0.06 -15.80 -5.76
CA SER A 74 -0.75 -16.61 -4.85
C SER A 74 -0.56 -18.12 -4.99
N LEU A 75 0.18 -18.58 -6.02
CA LEU A 75 0.44 -19.99 -6.29
C LEU A 75 1.37 -20.61 -5.24
N LEU A 76 0.80 -20.88 -4.07
CA LEU A 76 1.49 -21.39 -2.91
C LEU A 76 1.11 -22.85 -2.61
N ASN A 77 2.08 -23.65 -2.15
CA ASN A 77 1.89 -25.03 -1.70
C ASN A 77 1.51 -25.13 -0.21
N ILE A 78 1.29 -23.99 0.44
CA ILE A 78 0.93 -23.90 1.87
C ILE A 78 -0.45 -23.28 2.14
N ALA A 79 -1.11 -22.68 1.15
CA ALA A 79 -2.45 -22.11 1.28
C ALA A 79 -3.27 -22.26 0.00
N ASP A 80 -4.58 -22.48 0.15
CA ASP A 80 -5.54 -22.54 -0.94
C ASP A 80 -5.73 -21.12 -1.50
N TYR A 81 -5.33 -20.93 -2.76
CA TYR A 81 -5.43 -19.66 -3.48
C TYR A 81 -6.72 -19.54 -4.30
N LEU A 82 -7.55 -20.59 -4.34
CA LEU A 82 -8.91 -20.57 -4.88
C LEU A 82 -9.87 -21.08 -3.81
N PRO A 83 -9.94 -20.40 -2.66
CA PRO A 83 -10.67 -20.93 -1.51
C PRO A 83 -12.16 -21.08 -1.80
N LEU A 84 -12.79 -20.16 -2.54
CA LEU A 84 -14.22 -20.29 -2.85
C LEU A 84 -14.50 -19.86 -4.29
N VAL A 85 -15.03 -20.79 -5.07
CA VAL A 85 -15.30 -20.64 -6.50
C VAL A 85 -16.67 -21.21 -6.85
N ILE A 86 -17.13 -20.89 -8.05
CA ILE A 86 -18.24 -21.54 -8.73
C ILE A 86 -17.64 -22.34 -9.88
N GLU A 87 -17.72 -23.66 -9.82
CA GLU A 87 -17.19 -24.56 -10.86
C GLU A 87 -18.35 -25.32 -11.49
N ASN A 88 -18.51 -25.18 -12.82
CA ASN A 88 -19.66 -25.72 -13.56
C ASN A 88 -21.02 -25.37 -12.91
N GLY A 89 -21.13 -24.15 -12.39
CA GLY A 89 -22.32 -23.61 -11.73
C GLY A 89 -22.55 -24.08 -10.28
N ARG A 90 -21.65 -24.87 -9.69
CA ARG A 90 -21.74 -25.32 -8.29
C ARG A 90 -20.73 -24.60 -7.42
N LEU A 91 -21.08 -24.32 -6.16
CA LEU A 91 -20.08 -23.86 -5.20
C LEU A 91 -19.06 -24.95 -4.97
N HIS A 92 -17.79 -24.54 -4.93
CA HIS A 92 -16.67 -25.44 -4.76
C HIS A 92 -15.56 -24.82 -3.90
N ASN A 93 -14.94 -25.64 -3.05
CA ASN A 93 -13.62 -25.35 -2.47
C ASN A 93 -12.61 -26.36 -3.03
N THR A 94 -11.53 -25.86 -3.61
CA THR A 94 -10.60 -26.69 -4.40
C THR A 94 -9.76 -27.64 -3.56
N TRP A 95 -9.25 -27.21 -2.40
CA TRP A 95 -8.33 -28.03 -1.61
C TRP A 95 -8.99 -29.06 -0.71
N ALA A 96 -10.06 -28.68 -0.01
CA ALA A 96 -10.86 -29.65 0.75
C ALA A 96 -11.80 -30.44 -0.16
N ASP A 97 -11.96 -30.06 -1.43
CA ASP A 97 -12.81 -30.73 -2.42
C ASP A 97 -14.26 -30.84 -1.91
N LEU A 98 -14.82 -29.68 -1.56
CA LEU A 98 -16.21 -29.54 -1.08
C LEU A 98 -17.10 -29.05 -2.22
N TRP A 99 -18.35 -29.51 -2.27
CA TRP A 99 -19.27 -29.19 -3.36
C TRP A 99 -20.69 -28.87 -2.87
N SER A 100 -21.36 -27.89 -3.48
CA SER A 100 -22.82 -27.85 -3.44
C SER A 100 -23.41 -28.94 -4.33
N GLU A 101 -24.55 -29.52 -3.93
CA GLU A 101 -25.27 -30.50 -4.75
C GLU A 101 -25.87 -29.85 -6.01
N ASP A 102 -26.52 -28.71 -5.80
CA ASP A 102 -27.26 -27.99 -6.82
C ASP A 102 -26.40 -26.92 -7.52
N VAL A 103 -26.74 -26.69 -8.78
CA VAL A 103 -26.26 -25.56 -9.57
C VAL A 103 -26.97 -24.31 -9.08
N LEU A 104 -26.22 -23.22 -8.88
CA LEU A 104 -26.75 -21.94 -8.45
C LEU A 104 -27.66 -21.34 -9.53
N ASP A 105 -28.74 -20.69 -9.09
CA ASP A 105 -29.58 -19.88 -9.97
C ASP A 105 -29.11 -18.41 -10.03
N ASP A 106 -29.91 -17.54 -10.64
CA ASP A 106 -29.62 -16.11 -10.79
C ASP A 106 -30.22 -15.25 -9.66
N GLN A 107 -30.52 -15.85 -8.50
CA GLN A 107 -31.02 -15.15 -7.31
C GLN A 107 -29.90 -14.87 -6.31
N TRP A 108 -30.23 -14.06 -5.31
CA TRP A 108 -29.31 -13.78 -4.21
C TRP A 108 -29.11 -14.99 -3.32
N HIS A 109 -27.85 -15.40 -3.20
CA HIS A 109 -27.38 -16.45 -2.32
C HIS A 109 -26.32 -15.91 -1.36
N HIS A 110 -26.45 -16.27 -0.08
CA HIS A 110 -25.34 -16.10 0.86
C HIS A 110 -24.43 -17.32 0.74
N VAL A 111 -23.13 -17.08 0.58
CA VAL A 111 -22.14 -18.15 0.39
C VAL A 111 -21.03 -17.95 1.40
N ALA A 112 -20.59 -19.05 2.03
CA ALA A 112 -19.49 -18.98 2.98
C ALA A 112 -18.65 -20.25 2.99
N LEU A 113 -17.39 -20.09 3.37
CA LEU A 113 -16.46 -21.17 3.65
C LEU A 113 -15.81 -20.91 5.01
N SER A 114 -15.77 -21.92 5.87
CA SER A 114 -15.18 -21.78 7.21
C SER A 114 -14.34 -22.99 7.59
N CYS A 115 -13.22 -22.76 8.28
CA CYS A 115 -12.39 -23.80 8.89
C CYS A 115 -12.20 -23.49 10.37
N ASP A 116 -12.45 -24.46 11.26
CA ASP A 116 -12.27 -24.34 12.72
C ASP A 116 -10.92 -24.87 13.24
N GLY A 117 -9.97 -25.09 12.33
CA GLY A 117 -8.69 -25.74 12.61
C GLY A 117 -8.73 -27.27 12.53
N VAL A 118 -9.91 -27.87 12.33
CA VAL A 118 -10.08 -29.32 12.20
C VAL A 118 -10.98 -29.69 11.02
N VAL A 119 -12.10 -29.00 10.85
CA VAL A 119 -13.13 -29.24 9.85
C VAL A 119 -13.31 -28.00 8.99
N THR A 120 -13.27 -28.19 7.67
CA THR A 120 -13.69 -27.19 6.69
C THR A 120 -15.13 -27.46 6.27
N LYS A 121 -15.97 -26.43 6.27
CA LYS A 121 -17.40 -26.47 5.94
C LYS A 121 -17.73 -25.45 4.86
N LEU A 122 -18.49 -25.89 3.86
CA LEU A 122 -19.06 -25.07 2.81
C LEU A 122 -20.53 -24.77 3.14
N TYR A 123 -20.94 -23.51 2.97
CA TYR A 123 -22.27 -23.03 3.29
C TYR A 123 -22.95 -22.39 2.08
N LEU A 124 -24.25 -22.65 1.94
CA LEU A 124 -25.16 -21.98 1.01
C LEU A 124 -26.42 -21.56 1.77
N ASP A 125 -26.77 -20.28 1.68
CA ASP A 125 -27.91 -19.65 2.37
C ASP A 125 -27.94 -19.94 3.88
N GLY A 126 -26.75 -19.97 4.50
CA GLY A 126 -26.56 -20.21 5.93
C GLY A 126 -26.62 -21.68 6.36
N GLU A 127 -26.90 -22.62 5.47
CA GLU A 127 -26.90 -24.06 5.74
C GLU A 127 -25.57 -24.71 5.34
N VAL A 128 -25.12 -25.73 6.07
CA VAL A 128 -23.95 -26.53 5.68
C VAL A 128 -24.36 -27.44 4.51
N VAL A 129 -23.74 -27.27 3.35
CA VAL A 129 -23.98 -28.12 2.17
C VAL A 129 -22.94 -29.22 2.00
N ASP A 130 -21.72 -29.02 2.49
CA ASP A 130 -20.67 -30.04 2.52
C ASP A 130 -19.62 -29.74 3.61
N SER A 131 -18.92 -30.78 4.06
CA SER A 131 -17.83 -30.64 5.03
C SER A 131 -16.85 -31.80 4.99
N LYS A 132 -15.58 -31.51 5.30
CA LYS A 132 -14.55 -32.53 5.50
C LYS A 132 -13.68 -32.21 6.71
N THR A 133 -13.20 -33.26 7.39
CA THR A 133 -12.21 -33.17 8.47
C THR A 133 -10.81 -32.91 7.90
N THR A 134 -10.67 -31.76 7.26
CA THR A 134 -9.44 -31.25 6.66
C THR A 134 -9.33 -29.80 7.07
N ALA A 135 -8.25 -29.43 7.75
CA ALA A 135 -7.91 -28.05 7.98
C ALA A 135 -7.07 -27.53 6.81
N ILE A 136 -7.46 -26.41 6.23
CA ILE A 136 -6.72 -25.75 5.15
C ILE A 136 -6.38 -24.32 5.59
N SER A 137 -5.22 -23.83 5.16
CA SER A 137 -4.95 -22.38 5.16
C SER A 137 -5.47 -21.80 3.84
N VAL A 138 -5.89 -20.55 3.85
CA VAL A 138 -6.44 -19.87 2.65
C VAL A 138 -5.74 -18.54 2.41
N LEU A 139 -5.70 -18.12 1.15
CA LEU A 139 -5.21 -16.81 0.74
C LEU A 139 -6.34 -16.01 0.07
N PRO A 140 -7.09 -15.17 0.81
CA PRO A 140 -8.18 -14.36 0.26
C PRO A 140 -7.66 -13.01 -0.26
N GLY A 141 -6.64 -13.03 -1.14
CA GLY A 141 -5.95 -11.85 -1.66
C GLY A 141 -6.74 -11.02 -2.69
N ALA A 142 -7.88 -11.54 -3.15
CA ALA A 142 -8.77 -10.92 -4.13
C ALA A 142 -10.22 -11.39 -3.96
N ILE A 143 -11.16 -10.61 -4.52
CA ILE A 143 -12.58 -10.95 -4.61
C ILE A 143 -13.03 -10.90 -6.06
N GLY A 144 -13.86 -11.85 -6.49
CA GLY A 144 -14.35 -11.92 -7.87
C GLY A 144 -13.31 -12.37 -8.91
N VAL A 145 -12.05 -12.60 -8.53
CA VAL A 145 -10.94 -12.86 -9.47
C VAL A 145 -9.79 -13.60 -8.80
N ASN A 146 -8.99 -14.35 -9.57
CA ASN A 146 -7.65 -14.80 -9.18
C ASN A 146 -6.56 -14.03 -9.93
N GLU A 147 -5.96 -14.51 -11.02
CA GLU A 147 -4.86 -13.79 -11.70
C GLU A 147 -5.15 -13.49 -13.19
N GLY A 148 -6.19 -14.08 -13.78
CA GLY A 148 -6.57 -13.80 -15.17
C GLY A 148 -7.85 -14.45 -15.68
N GLU A 149 -8.12 -14.18 -16.95
CA GLU A 149 -9.29 -14.69 -17.68
C GLU A 149 -9.19 -16.19 -17.99
N PRO A 150 -10.32 -16.90 -18.11
CA PRO A 150 -11.71 -16.40 -18.08
C PRO A 150 -12.40 -16.51 -16.70
N THR A 151 -11.63 -16.53 -15.60
CA THR A 151 -12.15 -16.94 -14.27
C THR A 151 -12.84 -15.84 -13.45
N THR A 152 -12.93 -14.62 -13.97
CA THR A 152 -13.57 -13.49 -13.27
C THR A 152 -15.06 -13.73 -13.09
N PHE A 153 -15.60 -13.45 -11.90
CA PHE A 153 -17.02 -13.55 -11.59
C PHE A 153 -17.83 -12.49 -12.34
N GLY A 154 -18.93 -12.92 -12.95
CA GLY A 154 -19.93 -12.04 -13.56
C GLY A 154 -21.16 -11.95 -12.67
N GLY A 155 -21.38 -10.80 -12.04
CA GLY A 155 -22.47 -10.67 -11.09
C GLY A 155 -22.36 -9.48 -10.16
N VAL A 156 -23.21 -9.51 -9.14
CA VAL A 156 -23.16 -8.60 -8.01
C VAL A 156 -22.81 -9.32 -6.73
N MET A 157 -22.02 -8.67 -5.88
CA MET A 157 -21.65 -9.14 -4.54
C MET A 157 -21.80 -8.05 -3.51
N ASP A 158 -22.12 -8.44 -2.28
CA ASP A 158 -22.27 -7.49 -1.18
C ASP A 158 -21.93 -8.13 0.17
N GLU A 159 -21.65 -7.29 1.17
CA GLU A 159 -21.39 -7.71 2.55
C GLU A 159 -20.23 -8.72 2.66
N VAL A 160 -19.13 -8.43 1.97
CA VAL A 160 -17.92 -9.26 2.00
C VAL A 160 -17.32 -9.15 3.40
N ARG A 161 -17.24 -10.28 4.10
CA ARG A 161 -16.67 -10.39 5.46
C ARG A 161 -15.62 -11.48 5.50
N ILE A 162 -14.46 -11.15 6.08
CA ILE A 162 -13.33 -12.06 6.23
C ILE A 162 -12.94 -12.09 7.71
N TRP A 163 -12.86 -13.29 8.28
CA TRP A 163 -12.65 -13.53 9.70
C TRP A 163 -11.41 -14.40 9.93
N ASN A 164 -10.61 -14.12 10.97
CA ASN A 164 -9.54 -15.01 11.45
C ASN A 164 -10.03 -15.96 12.56
N SER A 165 -11.29 -16.37 12.45
CA SER A 165 -11.93 -17.37 13.30
C SER A 165 -13.04 -18.07 12.52
N ALA A 166 -13.37 -19.32 12.89
CA ALA A 166 -14.56 -19.97 12.37
C ALA A 166 -15.83 -19.36 12.94
N VAL A 167 -16.70 -18.83 12.08
CA VAL A 167 -18.04 -18.34 12.46
C VAL A 167 -18.99 -19.54 12.54
N SER A 168 -19.75 -19.63 13.64
CA SER A 168 -20.69 -20.72 13.83
C SER A 168 -21.86 -20.65 12.84
N THR A 169 -22.48 -21.80 12.55
CA THR A 169 -23.64 -21.88 11.65
C THR A 169 -24.80 -21.02 12.15
N GLU A 170 -25.05 -21.03 13.46
CA GLU A 170 -26.09 -20.23 14.09
C GLU A 170 -25.80 -18.73 13.93
N THR A 171 -24.55 -18.32 14.16
CA THR A 171 -24.12 -16.93 13.99
C THR A 171 -24.25 -16.49 12.53
N LEU A 172 -23.80 -17.29 11.56
CA LEU A 172 -23.92 -16.98 10.13
C LEU A 172 -25.38 -16.73 9.74
N LYS A 173 -26.30 -17.64 10.12
CA LYS A 173 -27.73 -17.48 9.85
C LYS A 173 -28.33 -16.22 10.47
N GLU A 174 -27.89 -15.87 11.68
CA GLU A 174 -28.39 -14.70 12.40
C GLU A 174 -27.90 -13.37 11.78
N TRP A 175 -26.72 -13.38 11.16
CA TRP A 175 -26.02 -12.17 10.72
C TRP A 175 -25.92 -11.98 9.20
N MET A 176 -26.21 -12.99 8.39
CA MET A 176 -26.14 -12.85 6.93
C MET A 176 -27.15 -11.82 6.39
N GLY A 177 -28.35 -11.74 6.95
CA GLY A 177 -29.44 -10.88 6.43
C GLY A 177 -29.44 -9.43 6.94
N LYS A 178 -28.37 -8.96 7.59
CA LYS A 178 -28.30 -7.62 8.19
C LYS A 178 -26.88 -7.05 8.15
N PRO A 179 -26.70 -5.71 8.14
CA PRO A 179 -25.38 -5.10 8.24
C PRO A 179 -24.64 -5.57 9.49
N LEU A 180 -23.32 -5.66 9.39
CA LEU A 180 -22.51 -6.04 10.53
C LEU A 180 -22.50 -4.92 11.59
N GLU A 181 -22.48 -5.30 12.87
CA GLU A 181 -22.43 -4.37 14.00
C GLU A 181 -21.41 -4.84 15.05
N PRO A 182 -20.91 -3.95 15.93
CA PRO A 182 -19.95 -4.31 16.97
C PRO A 182 -20.44 -5.35 17.98
N THR A 183 -21.75 -5.57 18.04
CA THR A 183 -22.38 -6.60 18.88
C THR A 183 -22.25 -8.01 18.31
N HIS A 184 -21.71 -8.17 17.09
CA HIS A 184 -21.41 -9.49 16.55
C HIS A 184 -20.49 -10.26 17.51
N PRO A 185 -20.80 -11.52 17.88
CA PRO A 185 -20.06 -12.25 18.92
C PRO A 185 -18.58 -12.44 18.59
N GLN A 186 -18.22 -12.37 17.30
CA GLN A 186 -16.86 -12.52 16.79
C GLN A 186 -16.30 -11.21 16.19
N PHE A 187 -16.86 -10.04 16.50
CA PHE A 187 -16.39 -8.76 15.95
C PHE A 187 -14.87 -8.53 16.12
N GLY A 188 -14.27 -9.04 17.21
CA GLY A 188 -12.84 -8.94 17.48
C GLY A 188 -11.93 -9.72 16.52
N THR A 189 -12.47 -10.66 15.75
CA THR A 189 -11.74 -11.52 14.80
C THR A 189 -11.99 -11.12 13.34
N LEU A 190 -12.72 -10.03 13.10
CA LEU A 190 -12.96 -9.51 11.76
C LEU A 190 -11.67 -8.91 11.19
N VAL A 191 -11.22 -9.44 10.06
CA VAL A 191 -10.05 -8.99 9.30
C VAL A 191 -10.45 -7.95 8.27
N ALA A 192 -11.57 -8.17 7.58
CA ALA A 192 -12.09 -7.23 6.61
C ALA A 192 -13.61 -7.20 6.54
N TYR A 193 -14.15 -6.00 6.32
CA TYR A 193 -15.56 -5.78 6.01
C TYR A 193 -15.69 -4.73 4.90
N TYR A 194 -16.26 -5.15 3.78
CA TYR A 194 -16.59 -4.32 2.63
C TYR A 194 -18.09 -4.46 2.35
N ASN A 195 -18.85 -3.44 2.71
CA ASN A 195 -20.31 -3.36 2.48
C ASN A 195 -20.68 -2.51 1.26
N PHE A 196 -19.70 -1.92 0.59
CA PHE A 196 -19.84 -1.12 -0.62
C PHE A 196 -20.81 0.09 -0.56
N ASP A 197 -21.41 0.38 0.59
CA ASP A 197 -22.37 1.45 0.82
C ASP A 197 -21.80 2.86 0.61
N ASP A 198 -20.49 3.03 0.81
CA ASP A 198 -19.78 4.27 0.50
C ASP A 198 -19.39 4.39 -1.00
N GLY A 199 -19.81 3.41 -1.82
CA GLY A 199 -19.44 3.27 -3.23
C GLY A 199 -18.06 2.64 -3.42
N ILE A 200 -17.70 2.45 -4.70
CA ILE A 200 -16.33 2.14 -5.12
C ILE A 200 -15.98 2.96 -6.35
N GLU A 201 -14.84 3.63 -6.28
CA GLU A 201 -14.18 4.20 -7.45
C GLU A 201 -12.88 3.42 -7.66
N ASP A 202 -11.73 4.01 -7.36
CA ASP A 202 -10.43 3.31 -7.41
C ASP A 202 -10.20 2.42 -6.18
N VAL A 203 -10.88 2.73 -5.07
CA VAL A 203 -10.65 2.11 -3.74
C VAL A 203 -11.97 1.93 -3.01
N SER A 204 -12.10 0.84 -2.24
CA SER A 204 -13.11 0.71 -1.19
C SER A 204 -12.43 0.43 0.16
N THR A 205 -12.80 1.19 1.19
CA THR A 205 -12.18 1.12 2.52
C THR A 205 -12.60 -0.13 3.28
N ASN A 206 -11.63 -0.85 3.85
CA ASN A 206 -11.91 -1.88 4.87
C ASN A 206 -12.28 -1.20 6.19
N TRP A 207 -13.51 -1.38 6.68
CA TRP A 207 -14.00 -0.70 7.88
C TRP A 207 -13.24 -1.08 9.17
N VAL A 208 -12.59 -2.24 9.20
CA VAL A 208 -11.77 -2.70 10.34
C VAL A 208 -10.26 -2.68 10.11
N GLY A 209 -9.82 -2.36 8.89
CA GLY A 209 -8.40 -2.34 8.51
C GLY A 209 -7.56 -1.42 9.40
N LYS A 210 -6.34 -1.81 9.71
CA LYS A 210 -5.42 -1.02 10.53
C LYS A 210 -3.99 -1.26 10.07
N GLY A 211 -3.08 -0.38 10.46
CA GLY A 211 -1.67 -0.50 10.12
C GLY A 211 -1.35 -0.05 8.70
N ASP A 212 -0.18 -0.45 8.22
CA ASP A 212 0.34 -0.15 6.89
C ASP A 212 -0.39 -0.91 5.77
N LEU A 213 -0.88 -2.11 6.07
CA LEU A 213 -1.66 -2.95 5.17
C LEU A 213 -3.14 -2.91 5.53
N GLY A 214 -3.77 -1.73 5.62
CA GLY A 214 -5.20 -1.60 5.93
C GLY A 214 -6.16 -2.42 5.05
N TYR A 215 -5.65 -3.15 4.05
CA TYR A 215 -6.33 -4.08 3.15
C TYR A 215 -7.54 -3.42 2.51
N HIS A 216 -7.41 -2.16 2.09
CA HIS A 216 -8.45 -1.52 1.31
C HIS A 216 -8.50 -2.18 -0.06
N LEU A 217 -9.72 -2.40 -0.57
CA LEU A 217 -9.88 -2.98 -1.90
C LEU A 217 -9.33 -2.01 -2.93
N ARG A 218 -8.49 -2.52 -3.82
CA ARG A 218 -8.00 -1.78 -4.98
C ARG A 218 -8.74 -2.26 -6.21
N ASN A 219 -9.32 -1.31 -6.93
CA ASN A 219 -10.10 -1.57 -8.12
C ASN A 219 -9.24 -1.32 -9.36
N GLY A 220 -8.97 -2.38 -10.11
CA GLY A 220 -8.11 -2.35 -11.29
C GLY A 220 -8.66 -3.23 -12.39
N ARG A 221 -7.78 -3.59 -13.33
CA ARG A 221 -8.08 -4.48 -14.45
C ARG A 221 -7.02 -5.57 -14.58
N ASN A 222 -7.43 -6.77 -14.99
CA ASN A 222 -6.51 -7.85 -15.38
C ASN A 222 -5.66 -7.38 -16.57
N LYS A 223 -6.32 -6.75 -17.55
CA LYS A 223 -5.63 -5.95 -18.56
C LYS A 223 -5.40 -4.53 -18.02
N TYR A 224 -4.35 -4.36 -17.23
CA TYR A 224 -4.04 -3.13 -16.49
C TYR A 224 -4.03 -1.83 -17.33
N ASN A 225 -3.70 -1.89 -18.62
CA ASN A 225 -3.72 -0.74 -19.55
C ASN A 225 -4.99 -0.68 -20.43
N GLY A 226 -5.99 -1.48 -20.12
CA GLY A 226 -7.28 -1.55 -20.79
C GLY A 226 -8.18 -0.37 -20.47
N THR A 227 -9.31 -0.31 -21.17
CA THR A 227 -10.31 0.76 -21.05
C THR A 227 -11.70 0.24 -20.72
N VAL A 228 -11.83 -1.07 -20.45
CA VAL A 228 -13.09 -1.66 -19.97
C VAL A 228 -13.48 -0.97 -18.65
N PRO A 229 -14.77 -0.78 -18.33
CA PRO A 229 -15.13 -0.18 -17.04
C PRO A 229 -14.51 -0.93 -15.86
N LEU A 230 -14.10 -0.19 -14.83
CA LEU A 230 -13.76 -0.80 -13.55
C LEU A 230 -15.02 -1.41 -12.91
N ALA A 231 -14.84 -2.25 -11.90
CA ALA A 231 -15.94 -2.65 -11.04
C ALA A 231 -16.60 -1.40 -10.43
N TYR A 232 -17.91 -1.42 -10.24
CA TYR A 232 -18.66 -0.25 -9.76
C TYR A 232 -19.79 -0.70 -8.84
N THR A 233 -20.43 0.23 -8.15
CA THR A 233 -21.53 -0.10 -7.24
C THR A 233 -22.89 0.12 -7.90
N VAL A 234 -23.84 -0.76 -7.56
CA VAL A 234 -25.25 -0.67 -7.95
C VAL A 234 -26.14 -0.77 -6.72
N VAL A 235 -27.40 -0.39 -6.83
CA VAL A 235 -28.37 -0.57 -5.73
C VAL A 235 -28.52 -2.07 -5.44
N ASN A 236 -28.34 -2.45 -4.18
CA ASN A 236 -28.58 -3.81 -3.72
C ASN A 236 -30.10 -4.07 -3.66
N ASP A 237 -30.58 -4.98 -4.51
CA ASP A 237 -31.97 -5.41 -4.63
C ASP A 237 -32.30 -6.70 -3.86
N ASN A 238 -31.40 -7.17 -2.98
CA ASN A 238 -31.57 -8.40 -2.21
C ASN A 238 -32.73 -8.29 -1.19
N PRO A 239 -33.84 -9.04 -1.37
CA PRO A 239 -34.97 -8.97 -0.45
C PRO A 239 -34.69 -9.67 0.90
N LYS A 240 -33.64 -10.50 0.97
CA LYS A 240 -33.24 -11.22 2.20
C LYS A 240 -32.34 -10.37 3.11
N PHE A 241 -31.85 -9.23 2.62
CA PHE A 241 -30.99 -8.32 3.38
C PHE A 241 -31.77 -7.07 3.82
N ILE A 242 -31.76 -6.78 5.13
CA ILE A 242 -32.51 -5.68 5.70
C ILE A 242 -31.55 -4.71 6.40
N LYS A 243 -31.36 -3.54 5.80
CA LYS A 243 -30.65 -2.41 6.40
C LYS A 243 -31.63 -1.58 7.26
N PRO A 244 -31.55 -1.62 8.60
CA PRO A 244 -32.51 -0.91 9.45
C PRO A 244 -32.22 0.59 9.44
N ASP A 245 -33.28 1.42 9.40
CA ASP A 245 -33.16 2.83 9.77
C ASP A 245 -33.11 2.94 11.30
N LYS A 246 -31.95 3.32 11.83
CA LYS A 246 -31.66 3.32 13.26
C LYS A 246 -30.87 4.54 13.72
N GLN A 247 -30.76 4.68 15.04
CA GLN A 247 -29.85 5.62 15.71
C GLN A 247 -28.42 5.39 15.24
N GLN A 248 -27.67 6.49 15.07
CA GLN A 248 -26.28 6.39 14.68
C GLN A 248 -25.43 5.84 15.83
N GLU A 249 -24.59 4.86 15.53
CA GLU A 249 -23.74 4.15 16.48
C GLU A 249 -22.32 4.06 15.95
N LEU A 250 -21.34 4.01 16.86
CA LEU A 250 -19.95 3.77 16.49
C LEU A 250 -19.80 2.30 16.08
N PHE A 251 -19.36 2.06 14.84
CA PHE A 251 -18.96 0.73 14.38
C PHE A 251 -17.50 0.45 14.78
N ASN A 252 -16.59 1.33 14.38
CA ASN A 252 -15.17 1.16 14.68
C ASN A 252 -14.45 2.52 14.66
N ALA A 253 -13.34 2.62 15.38
CA ALA A 253 -12.44 3.76 15.29
C ALA A 253 -11.00 3.26 15.29
N VAL A 254 -10.19 3.74 14.34
CA VAL A 254 -8.81 3.28 14.14
C VAL A 254 -7.89 4.48 13.97
N VAL A 255 -6.76 4.49 14.67
CA VAL A 255 -5.66 5.42 14.39
C VAL A 255 -4.71 4.77 13.40
N ILE A 256 -4.41 5.49 12.32
CA ILE A 256 -3.39 5.13 11.33
C ILE A 256 -2.28 6.19 11.40
N ASP A 257 -1.05 5.74 11.61
CA ASP A 257 0.14 6.60 11.68
C ASP A 257 0.75 6.83 10.30
N SER A 258 1.41 7.97 10.11
CA SER A 258 2.23 8.22 8.91
C SER A 258 3.57 7.50 8.99
N GLU A 259 3.91 6.73 7.95
CA GLU A 259 5.24 6.14 7.78
C GLU A 259 6.29 7.14 7.29
N TRP A 260 5.89 8.30 6.79
CA TRP A 260 6.83 9.22 6.15
C TRP A 260 7.63 9.98 7.21
N ASP A 261 8.95 10.06 7.05
CA ASP A 261 9.75 11.02 7.83
C ASP A 261 9.44 12.46 7.37
N VAL A 262 9.74 13.44 8.22
CA VAL A 262 9.37 14.84 7.97
C VAL A 262 10.58 15.77 8.00
N ASP A 263 10.64 16.72 7.06
CA ASP A 263 11.72 17.69 7.02
C ASP A 263 11.58 18.81 8.06
N GLN A 264 12.72 19.27 8.57
CA GLN A 264 12.81 20.53 9.31
C GLN A 264 12.08 21.67 8.56
N GLY A 265 11.24 22.40 9.28
CA GLY A 265 10.50 23.53 8.71
C GLY A 265 9.27 23.16 7.87
N SER A 266 8.93 21.87 7.74
CA SER A 266 7.70 21.44 7.10
C SER A 266 6.49 21.97 7.85
N LEU A 267 5.47 22.41 7.12
CA LEU A 267 4.21 22.86 7.68
C LEU A 267 3.14 21.83 7.34
N ASP A 268 2.18 21.67 8.25
CA ASP A 268 0.98 20.88 8.03
C ASP A 268 1.25 19.41 7.62
N ASP A 269 2.34 18.85 8.14
CA ASP A 269 2.77 17.48 7.85
C ASP A 269 1.87 16.46 8.56
N GLN A 270 1.38 15.46 7.82
CA GLN A 270 0.45 14.46 8.37
C GLN A 270 1.17 13.54 9.36
N VAL A 271 0.70 13.51 10.61
CA VAL A 271 1.28 12.66 11.66
C VAL A 271 0.45 11.38 11.85
N LEU A 272 -0.86 11.54 11.98
CA LEU A 272 -1.80 10.42 12.10
C LEU A 272 -3.19 10.83 11.59
N LYS A 273 -4.00 9.84 11.23
CA LYS A 273 -5.41 10.00 10.91
C LYS A 273 -6.24 9.06 11.78
N LEU A 274 -7.31 9.58 12.38
CA LEU A 274 -8.32 8.80 13.09
C LEU A 274 -9.50 8.58 12.14
N ARG A 275 -9.67 7.32 11.71
CA ARG A 275 -10.83 6.87 10.95
C ARG A 275 -11.94 6.47 11.91
N ILE A 276 -13.14 7.04 11.76
CA ILE A 276 -14.32 6.73 12.55
C ILE A 276 -15.40 6.20 11.61
N ALA A 277 -15.73 4.92 11.72
CA ALA A 277 -16.82 4.27 11.00
C ALA A 277 -18.08 4.29 11.87
N VAL A 278 -19.20 4.76 11.34
CA VAL A 278 -20.49 4.81 12.05
C VAL A 278 -21.62 4.20 11.20
N THR A 279 -22.48 3.42 11.84
CA THR A 279 -23.71 2.86 11.24
C THR A 279 -24.93 3.67 11.68
N GLY A 280 -26.03 3.60 10.94
CA GLY A 280 -27.27 4.33 11.26
C GLY A 280 -27.23 5.81 10.89
N SER A 281 -28.42 6.41 10.75
CA SER A 281 -28.57 7.77 10.20
C SER A 281 -29.38 8.72 11.08
N GLN A 282 -30.14 8.20 12.04
CA GLN A 282 -30.94 9.00 12.95
C GLN A 282 -30.07 9.54 14.10
N ALA A 283 -30.38 10.77 14.54
CA ALA A 283 -29.67 11.48 15.61
C ALA A 283 -28.12 11.42 15.47
N PRO A 284 -27.55 12.06 14.43
CA PRO A 284 -26.13 12.00 14.16
C PRO A 284 -25.23 12.31 15.37
N LEU A 285 -24.24 11.45 15.58
CA LEU A 285 -23.18 11.59 16.56
C LEU A 285 -22.33 12.81 16.22
N ARG A 286 -21.84 13.47 17.26
CA ARG A 286 -21.00 14.66 17.14
C ARG A 286 -19.71 14.49 17.90
N LEU A 287 -18.58 14.80 17.27
CA LEU A 287 -17.29 14.85 17.96
C LEU A 287 -17.28 16.04 18.93
N THR A 288 -17.13 15.76 20.22
CA THR A 288 -17.12 16.78 21.28
C THR A 288 -15.79 16.86 22.01
N GLU A 289 -14.98 15.80 21.99
CA GLU A 289 -13.69 15.78 22.64
C GLU A 289 -12.70 14.90 21.86
N LEU A 290 -11.45 15.35 21.75
CA LEU A 290 -10.33 14.55 21.24
C LEU A 290 -9.14 14.72 22.19
N SER A 291 -8.54 13.62 22.62
CA SER A 291 -7.31 13.65 23.43
C SER A 291 -6.12 13.21 22.60
N LEU A 292 -5.01 13.94 22.72
CA LEU A 292 -3.73 13.58 22.12
C LEU A 292 -2.66 13.39 23.22
N ASP A 293 -1.78 12.41 23.04
CA ASP A 293 -0.61 12.21 23.92
C ASP A 293 0.68 12.19 23.09
N LEU A 294 1.56 13.13 23.40
CA LEU A 294 2.86 13.37 22.76
C LEU A 294 4.03 12.97 23.67
N SER A 295 3.78 12.22 24.75
CA SER A 295 4.81 11.85 25.73
C SER A 295 5.97 11.05 25.14
N GLU A 296 5.76 10.42 23.98
CA GLU A 296 6.77 9.67 23.23
C GLU A 296 7.52 10.51 22.18
N THR A 297 7.10 11.75 21.95
CA THR A 297 7.86 12.69 21.11
C THR A 297 9.15 13.09 21.83
N THR A 298 10.28 13.07 21.12
CA THR A 298 11.61 13.27 21.73
C THR A 298 11.76 14.67 22.32
N ALA A 299 11.37 15.70 21.58
CA ALA A 299 11.38 17.08 22.05
C ALA A 299 10.19 17.86 21.48
N LEU A 300 9.29 18.31 22.35
CA LEU A 300 8.12 19.10 21.93
C LEU A 300 8.50 20.46 21.31
N SER A 301 9.72 20.96 21.57
CA SER A 301 10.25 22.18 20.94
C SER A 301 10.52 22.05 19.44
N ASP A 302 10.58 20.82 18.93
CA ASP A 302 10.71 20.56 17.49
C ASP A 302 9.41 20.77 16.73
N ILE A 303 8.29 20.94 17.43
CA ILE A 303 6.96 21.18 16.88
C ILE A 303 6.51 22.59 17.29
N ASN A 304 6.16 23.43 16.30
CA ASN A 304 5.64 24.78 16.55
C ASN A 304 4.16 24.74 16.94
N SER A 305 3.37 23.99 16.15
CA SER A 305 1.92 23.92 16.24
C SER A 305 1.45 22.52 15.84
N LEU A 306 0.34 22.10 16.44
CA LEU A 306 -0.45 20.94 16.04
C LEU A 306 -1.80 21.41 15.53
N HIS A 307 -2.28 20.77 14.47
CA HIS A 307 -3.59 21.05 13.91
C HIS A 307 -4.43 19.78 13.90
N VAL A 308 -5.73 19.95 14.08
CA VAL A 308 -6.72 18.87 13.97
C VAL A 308 -7.71 19.27 12.91
N TYR A 309 -7.91 18.44 11.90
CA TYR A 309 -8.82 18.70 10.79
C TYR A 309 -9.89 17.63 10.69
N TYR A 310 -11.07 18.01 10.23
CA TYR A 310 -12.00 17.08 9.60
C TYR A 310 -11.73 17.05 8.10
N THR A 311 -11.50 15.85 7.56
CA THR A 311 -11.17 15.66 6.14
C THR A 311 -12.24 14.90 5.37
N GLY A 312 -13.46 14.77 5.89
CA GLY A 312 -14.57 14.16 5.15
C GLY A 312 -14.60 12.63 5.22
N LYS A 313 -15.12 12.01 4.16
CA LYS A 313 -15.45 10.57 4.12
C LYS A 313 -14.42 9.69 3.40
N THR A 314 -13.53 10.26 2.61
CA THR A 314 -12.50 9.53 1.85
C THR A 314 -11.12 9.81 2.41
N ALA A 315 -10.22 8.84 2.31
CA ALA A 315 -8.83 9.02 2.75
C ALA A 315 -8.17 10.18 1.99
N ARG A 316 -8.28 10.16 0.65
CA ARG A 316 -7.87 11.25 -0.24
C ARG A 316 -9.03 12.24 -0.44
N SER A 317 -9.02 13.30 0.34
CA SER A 317 -10.07 14.32 0.33
C SER A 317 -9.52 15.70 -0.02
N GLY A 318 -10.23 16.42 -0.88
CA GLY A 318 -9.96 17.85 -1.14
C GLY A 318 -10.51 18.77 -0.06
N VAL A 319 -11.26 18.24 0.92
CA VAL A 319 -11.83 19.00 2.03
C VAL A 319 -10.90 18.92 3.24
N LYS A 320 -10.53 20.08 3.78
CA LYS A 320 -9.75 20.18 5.01
C LYS A 320 -10.31 21.30 5.88
N THR A 321 -11.06 20.93 6.91
CA THR A 321 -11.71 21.88 7.83
C THR A 321 -11.02 21.85 9.18
N GLU A 322 -10.38 22.96 9.56
CA GLU A 322 -9.68 23.05 10.84
C GLU A 322 -10.66 23.03 12.01
N LEU A 323 -10.31 22.25 13.04
CA LEU A 323 -11.10 22.07 14.24
C LEU A 323 -10.36 22.71 15.41
N PHE A 324 -11.13 23.21 16.38
CA PHE A 324 -10.64 23.70 17.67
C PHE A 324 -9.67 24.91 17.65
N GLY A 325 -9.45 25.58 16.52
CA GLY A 325 -8.62 26.80 16.49
C GLY A 325 -7.89 27.03 15.18
N LYS A 326 -6.69 27.62 15.27
CA LYS A 326 -5.76 27.88 14.16
C LYS A 326 -4.37 27.25 14.40
N GLY A 327 -4.36 26.11 15.08
CA GLY A 327 -3.16 25.44 15.58
C GLY A 327 -2.89 25.68 17.06
N GLU A 328 -2.55 24.61 17.77
CA GLU A 328 -2.28 24.60 19.21
C GLU A 328 -0.83 24.27 19.51
N LYS A 329 -0.26 24.92 20.53
CA LYS A 329 1.13 24.65 20.94
C LYS A 329 1.24 23.25 21.55
N PRO A 330 2.22 22.42 21.16
CA PRO A 330 2.34 21.06 21.65
C PRO A 330 2.56 20.99 23.16
N GLN A 331 1.83 20.08 23.81
CA GLN A 331 2.01 19.68 25.21
C GLN A 331 2.00 18.16 25.28
N LYS A 332 2.58 17.57 26.32
CA LYS A 332 2.62 16.10 26.47
C LYS A 332 1.24 15.48 26.42
N LYS A 333 0.25 16.12 27.04
CA LYS A 333 -1.15 15.69 27.02
C LYS A 333 -2.01 16.87 26.64
N MET A 334 -2.86 16.68 25.63
CA MET A 334 -3.75 17.72 25.12
C MET A 334 -5.16 17.17 25.03
N THR A 335 -6.13 18.02 25.33
CA THR A 335 -7.55 17.69 25.19
C THR A 335 -8.26 18.84 24.51
N PHE A 336 -8.79 18.56 23.33
CA PHE A 336 -9.58 19.48 22.54
C PHE A 336 -11.06 19.24 22.87
N LYS A 337 -11.83 20.30 23.14
CA LYS A 337 -13.24 20.19 23.57
C LYS A 337 -14.14 21.21 22.90
N ASP A 338 -15.32 20.75 22.53
CA ASP A 338 -16.45 21.55 22.06
C ASP A 338 -17.75 20.86 22.54
N GLU A 339 -18.45 21.47 23.50
CA GLU A 339 -19.66 20.87 24.08
C GLU A 339 -20.85 20.84 23.11
N GLN A 340 -20.87 21.72 22.11
CA GLN A 340 -21.90 21.77 21.08
C GLN A 340 -21.63 20.77 19.94
N GLY A 341 -20.38 20.29 19.86
CA GLY A 341 -19.88 19.32 18.89
C GLY A 341 -19.29 20.03 17.66
N VAL A 342 -18.00 19.84 17.46
CA VAL A 342 -17.23 20.54 16.41
C VAL A 342 -17.44 19.94 15.02
N VAL A 343 -17.78 18.64 14.96
CA VAL A 343 -18.07 17.91 13.72
C VAL A 343 -19.31 17.05 13.96
N THR A 344 -20.25 17.06 13.02
CA THR A 344 -21.36 16.09 12.96
C THR A 344 -20.98 14.98 12.00
N LEU A 345 -21.00 13.74 12.47
CA LEU A 345 -20.62 12.58 11.68
C LEU A 345 -21.75 12.15 10.74
N THR A 346 -21.38 11.66 9.56
CA THR A 346 -22.32 11.07 8.59
C THR A 346 -22.19 9.54 8.60
N PRO A 347 -23.24 8.78 8.22
CA PRO A 347 -23.13 7.32 8.03
C PRO A 347 -21.92 6.95 7.16
N GLY A 348 -21.26 5.84 7.51
CA GLY A 348 -20.05 5.36 6.85
C GLY A 348 -18.77 5.91 7.49
N ILE A 349 -17.75 6.10 6.67
CA ILE A 349 -16.43 6.55 7.11
C ILE A 349 -16.36 8.07 7.32
N ASN A 350 -15.67 8.50 8.39
CA ASN A 350 -15.37 9.89 8.72
C ASN A 350 -13.91 10.00 9.17
N TYR A 351 -13.18 11.00 8.69
CA TYR A 351 -11.76 11.16 8.99
C TYR A 351 -11.43 12.42 9.78
N LEU A 352 -10.60 12.24 10.81
CA LEU A 352 -9.93 13.31 11.53
C LEU A 352 -8.43 13.21 11.30
N LEU A 353 -7.81 14.26 10.80
CA LEU A 353 -6.38 14.32 10.51
C LEU A 353 -5.67 15.18 11.56
N VAL A 354 -4.58 14.66 12.14
CA VAL A 354 -3.68 15.43 12.99
C VAL A 354 -2.40 15.73 12.22
N THR A 355 -2.05 17.00 12.12
CA THR A 355 -0.81 17.46 11.47
C THR A 355 0.07 18.26 12.42
N ALA A 356 1.35 18.40 12.05
CA ALA A 356 2.33 19.15 12.81
C ALA A 356 3.12 20.12 11.93
N ASP A 357 3.33 21.33 12.44
CA ASP A 357 4.30 22.28 11.90
C ASP A 357 5.65 22.07 12.57
N ILE A 358 6.65 21.63 11.80
CA ILE A 358 7.99 21.33 12.30
C ILE A 358 8.82 22.60 12.38
N ALA A 359 9.54 22.77 13.49
CA ALA A 359 10.42 23.92 13.67
C ALA A 359 11.56 23.92 12.64
N GLN A 360 11.92 25.10 12.14
CA GLN A 360 13.02 25.29 11.18
C GLN A 360 14.39 24.80 11.70
N LYS A 361 14.56 24.75 13.03
CA LYS A 361 15.77 24.27 13.70
C LYS A 361 15.50 23.04 14.56
N ALA A 362 14.46 22.27 14.23
CA ALA A 362 14.18 21.01 14.90
C ALA A 362 15.39 20.07 14.82
N ILE A 363 15.61 19.23 15.82
CA ILE A 363 16.80 18.37 15.84
C ILE A 363 16.59 17.15 14.92
N THR A 364 17.44 17.00 13.90
CA THR A 364 17.42 15.83 12.99
C THR A 364 17.59 14.52 13.77
N GLY A 365 16.82 13.49 13.40
CA GLY A 365 16.79 12.18 14.04
C GLY A 365 15.82 12.07 15.22
N ASN A 366 15.32 13.20 15.75
CA ASN A 366 14.31 13.17 16.82
C ASN A 366 13.01 12.52 16.33
N LYS A 367 12.40 11.72 17.21
CA LYS A 367 11.14 11.03 16.96
C LYS A 367 9.95 11.96 17.20
N ILE A 368 8.99 11.94 16.27
CA ILE A 368 7.65 12.52 16.44
C ILE A 368 6.67 11.36 16.61
N LYS A 369 6.01 11.30 17.76
CA LYS A 369 4.95 10.32 18.01
C LYS A 369 3.82 10.98 18.78
N ILE A 370 2.65 10.97 18.17
CA ILE A 370 1.39 11.42 18.73
C ILE A 370 0.49 10.19 18.78
N SER A 371 -0.24 10.01 19.87
CA SER A 371 -1.27 8.98 19.98
C SER A 371 -2.62 9.62 20.29
N VAL A 372 -3.70 8.87 20.07
CA VAL A 372 -5.06 9.26 20.45
C VAL A 372 -5.55 8.32 21.56
N PRO A 373 -5.34 8.67 22.85
CA PRO A 373 -5.78 7.80 23.94
C PRO A 373 -7.30 7.65 24.03
N SER A 374 -8.04 8.70 23.63
CA SER A 374 -9.50 8.68 23.65
C SER A 374 -10.12 9.83 22.86
N PHE A 375 -11.38 9.66 22.46
CA PHE A 375 -12.24 10.72 21.92
C PHE A 375 -13.66 10.58 22.48
N LYS A 376 -14.51 11.60 22.35
CA LYS A 376 -15.92 11.54 22.72
C LYS A 376 -16.83 11.86 21.55
N LEU A 377 -17.89 11.07 21.43
CA LEU A 377 -19.04 11.40 20.60
C LEU A 377 -20.22 11.74 21.51
N GLY A 378 -20.63 13.01 21.50
CA GLY A 378 -21.59 13.53 22.47
C GLY A 378 -21.04 13.44 23.90
N LYS A 379 -21.65 12.59 24.73
CA LYS A 379 -21.23 12.37 26.12
C LYS A 379 -20.45 11.07 26.32
N THR A 380 -20.40 10.21 25.30
CA THR A 380 -19.80 8.86 25.40
C THR A 380 -18.34 8.92 24.99
N GLY A 381 -17.46 8.36 25.81
CA GLY A 381 -16.03 8.24 25.52
C GLY A 381 -15.66 6.91 24.89
N TYR A 382 -14.72 6.95 23.97
CA TYR A 382 -14.24 5.81 23.20
C TYR A 382 -12.71 5.79 23.16
N ILE A 383 -12.15 4.59 23.03
CA ILE A 383 -10.72 4.35 22.81
C ILE A 383 -10.60 3.79 21.39
N PRO A 384 -9.85 4.45 20.48
CA PRO A 384 -9.65 3.92 19.14
C PRO A 384 -8.70 2.73 19.17
N LYS A 385 -8.84 1.83 18.20
CA LYS A 385 -7.89 0.75 17.94
C LYS A 385 -6.62 1.31 17.31
N VAL A 386 -5.51 0.64 17.55
CA VAL A 386 -4.18 0.92 16.97
C VAL A 386 -3.63 -0.36 16.36
N SER A 387 -2.71 -0.23 15.40
CA SER A 387 -1.92 -1.37 14.92
C SER A 387 -0.78 -1.68 15.89
N ASP A 388 -0.27 -2.91 15.81
CA ASP A 388 0.94 -3.33 16.53
C ASP A 388 2.22 -2.99 15.74
N ASP A 389 2.07 -2.50 14.50
CA ASP A 389 3.18 -2.11 13.63
C ASP A 389 3.99 -0.97 14.22
N ILE A 390 5.32 -1.14 14.24
CA ILE A 390 6.24 -0.13 14.76
C ILE A 390 6.59 0.81 13.61
N ILE A 391 5.77 1.84 13.43
CA ILE A 391 6.04 2.94 12.52
C ILE A 391 6.70 4.09 13.29
N GLU A 392 7.97 4.37 12.98
CA GLU A 392 8.70 5.48 13.58
C GLU A 392 8.83 6.64 12.61
N LYS A 393 8.22 7.79 12.93
CA LYS A 393 8.41 9.04 12.19
C LYS A 393 9.54 9.86 12.80
N ARG A 394 10.52 10.22 11.97
CA ARG A 394 11.70 10.99 12.40
C ARG A 394 11.83 12.29 11.63
N ILE A 395 12.52 13.26 12.25
CA ILE A 395 12.84 14.53 11.63
C ILE A 395 14.09 14.35 10.75
N THR A 396 13.99 14.74 9.48
CA THR A 396 15.09 14.76 8.52
C THR A 396 15.50 16.17 8.14
N GLU A 397 16.68 16.31 7.55
CA GLU A 397 17.10 17.53 6.87
C GLU A 397 16.81 17.41 5.37
N SER A 398 16.73 18.54 4.68
CA SER A 398 16.55 18.58 3.22
C SER A 398 17.56 19.50 2.54
N SER A 399 17.72 19.29 1.24
CA SER A 399 18.54 20.13 0.36
C SER A 399 18.11 21.60 0.31
N LYS A 400 16.87 21.92 0.75
CA LYS A 400 16.36 23.29 0.85
C LYS A 400 17.07 24.08 1.95
N ASN A 401 17.43 23.42 3.05
CA ASN A 401 18.02 24.06 4.23
C ASN A 401 19.55 23.88 4.28
N ASN A 402 20.07 22.79 3.70
CA ASN A 402 21.49 22.47 3.69
C ASN A 402 21.93 21.95 2.31
N PRO A 403 22.82 22.67 1.60
CA PRO A 403 23.26 22.25 0.26
C PRO A 403 24.07 20.94 0.26
N ASN A 404 24.57 20.50 1.43
CA ASN A 404 25.29 19.23 1.56
C ASN A 404 24.35 18.02 1.65
N ILE A 405 23.06 18.24 1.86
CA ILE A 405 22.07 17.17 1.89
C ILE A 405 21.52 16.90 0.48
N VAL A 406 21.46 15.62 0.13
CA VAL A 406 20.84 15.12 -1.09
C VAL A 406 19.90 13.98 -0.74
N LYS A 407 18.62 14.10 -1.08
CA LYS A 407 17.64 13.04 -0.92
C LYS A 407 17.50 12.21 -2.20
N VAL A 408 17.59 10.90 -2.07
CA VAL A 408 17.44 9.98 -3.20
C VAL A 408 16.30 9.01 -2.94
N LEU A 409 15.35 8.96 -3.87
CA LEU A 409 14.26 8.00 -3.91
C LEU A 409 14.59 6.93 -4.96
N GLN A 410 14.62 5.67 -4.56
CA GLN A 410 14.58 4.55 -5.48
C GLN A 410 13.18 3.95 -5.46
N TRP A 411 12.60 3.71 -6.66
CA TRP A 411 11.28 3.09 -6.74
C TRP A 411 10.98 2.46 -8.11
N ASN A 412 10.62 1.17 -8.12
CA ASN A 412 9.91 0.55 -9.24
C ASN A 412 8.41 0.90 -9.15
N ILE A 413 7.86 1.51 -10.19
CA ILE A 413 6.46 1.98 -10.18
C ILE A 413 5.46 1.00 -10.80
N TRP A 414 5.89 -0.21 -11.17
CA TRP A 414 5.04 -1.30 -11.67
C TRP A 414 4.20 -0.95 -12.91
N HIS A 415 4.70 -1.33 -14.08
CA HIS A 415 4.05 -1.10 -15.37
C HIS A 415 3.63 0.36 -15.64
N GLY A 416 4.42 1.33 -15.16
CA GLY A 416 4.14 2.76 -15.31
C GLY A 416 3.15 3.32 -14.27
N GLY A 417 2.81 2.56 -13.24
CA GLY A 417 1.95 3.01 -12.13
C GLY A 417 0.47 3.07 -12.48
N VAL A 418 -0.01 2.20 -13.37
CA VAL A 418 -1.37 2.29 -13.94
C VAL A 418 -2.33 1.21 -13.44
N HIS A 419 -1.93 0.40 -12.47
CA HIS A 419 -2.75 -0.74 -11.98
C HIS A 419 -3.94 -0.35 -11.10
N VAL A 420 -3.91 0.83 -10.49
CA VAL A 420 -4.95 1.27 -9.56
C VAL A 420 -5.83 2.31 -10.24
N GLY A 421 -7.10 1.96 -10.44
CA GLY A 421 -8.13 2.90 -10.82
C GLY A 421 -8.05 3.40 -12.28
N ASN A 422 -8.57 4.60 -12.51
CA ASN A 422 -8.48 5.26 -13.82
C ASN A 422 -7.26 6.19 -13.97
N ASP A 423 -6.62 6.60 -12.86
CA ASP A 423 -5.43 7.46 -12.88
C ASP A 423 -4.43 7.13 -11.75
N GLY A 424 -3.92 5.89 -11.74
CA GLY A 424 -2.86 5.45 -10.82
C GLY A 424 -1.59 6.31 -10.88
N LEU A 425 -1.25 6.83 -12.07
CA LEU A 425 -0.06 7.67 -12.27
C LEU A 425 -0.14 8.98 -11.48
N SER A 426 -1.33 9.54 -11.24
CA SER A 426 -1.49 10.67 -10.32
C SER A 426 -1.05 10.32 -8.89
N ARG A 427 -1.37 9.12 -8.39
CA ARG A 427 -0.93 8.68 -7.05
C ARG A 427 0.59 8.54 -6.99
N VAL A 428 1.21 7.98 -8.03
CA VAL A 428 2.67 7.93 -8.19
C VAL A 428 3.29 9.33 -8.13
N ILE A 429 2.72 10.30 -8.86
CA ILE A 429 3.22 11.69 -8.87
C ILE A 429 3.10 12.34 -7.49
N ASP A 430 1.96 12.18 -6.81
CA ASP A 430 1.73 12.75 -5.49
C ASP A 430 2.72 12.20 -4.45
N LEU A 431 2.99 10.90 -4.50
CA LEU A 431 3.98 10.22 -3.67
C LEU A 431 5.39 10.74 -3.91
N ILE A 432 5.81 10.83 -5.17
CA ILE A 432 7.15 11.34 -5.50
C ILE A 432 7.30 12.78 -5.00
N LYS A 433 6.28 13.63 -5.14
CA LYS A 433 6.29 15.00 -4.61
C LYS A 433 6.40 15.02 -3.08
N ALA A 434 5.65 14.17 -2.38
CA ALA A 434 5.69 14.08 -0.91
C ALA A 434 7.07 13.69 -0.38
N SER A 435 7.82 12.86 -1.12
CA SER A 435 9.18 12.45 -0.74
C SER A 435 10.19 13.61 -0.62
N ASN A 436 9.92 14.73 -1.28
CA ASN A 436 10.88 15.83 -1.45
C ASN A 436 12.27 15.37 -1.96
N ALA A 437 12.33 14.25 -2.69
CA ALA A 437 13.58 13.72 -3.20
C ALA A 437 14.20 14.65 -4.26
N ASP A 438 15.52 14.81 -4.21
CA ASP A 438 16.28 15.59 -5.19
C ASP A 438 16.62 14.76 -6.43
N ILE A 439 16.80 13.45 -6.25
CA ILE A 439 17.14 12.49 -7.30
C ILE A 439 16.22 11.29 -7.17
N ILE A 440 15.72 10.78 -8.30
CA ILE A 440 14.86 9.60 -8.34
C ILE A 440 15.46 8.60 -9.34
N THR A 441 15.79 7.40 -8.85
CA THR A 441 16.13 6.25 -9.69
C THR A 441 14.91 5.37 -9.83
N MET A 442 14.33 5.29 -11.03
CA MET A 442 13.04 4.65 -11.25
C MET A 442 13.08 3.56 -12.31
N GLN A 443 12.35 2.49 -12.01
CA GLN A 443 12.13 1.35 -12.88
C GLN A 443 10.67 1.33 -13.34
N GLU A 444 10.44 0.67 -14.48
CA GLU A 444 9.16 0.45 -15.14
C GLU A 444 8.38 1.72 -15.50
N GLY A 445 9.07 2.73 -16.05
CA GLY A 445 8.44 4.02 -16.39
C GLY A 445 7.38 3.95 -17.51
N TYR A 446 7.58 3.11 -18.54
CA TYR A 446 6.65 2.72 -19.62
C TYR A 446 5.60 3.74 -20.10
N GLY A 447 5.94 5.03 -20.22
CA GLY A 447 5.10 6.08 -20.77
C GLY A 447 4.75 7.19 -19.77
N GLY A 448 4.89 6.95 -18.47
CA GLY A 448 4.60 7.93 -17.41
C GLY A 448 5.68 9.01 -17.25
N GLN A 449 6.86 8.80 -17.82
CA GLN A 449 8.07 9.58 -17.50
C GLN A 449 7.91 11.07 -17.79
N GLN A 450 7.30 11.43 -18.92
CA GLN A 450 7.13 12.83 -19.31
C GLN A 450 6.17 13.58 -18.35
N ARG A 451 5.04 12.95 -17.98
CA ARG A 451 4.08 13.55 -17.04
C ARG A 451 4.69 13.73 -15.65
N ILE A 452 5.49 12.77 -15.20
CA ILE A 452 6.24 12.87 -13.95
C ILE A 452 7.25 14.01 -14.03
N LYS A 453 8.06 14.06 -15.10
CA LYS A 453 9.04 15.14 -15.33
C LYS A 453 8.39 16.52 -15.24
N ASP A 454 7.30 16.73 -15.98
CA ASP A 454 6.63 18.03 -16.05
C ASP A 454 5.97 18.39 -14.72
N SER A 455 5.52 17.39 -13.96
CA SER A 455 4.95 17.59 -12.62
C SER A 455 6.00 17.97 -11.56
N LEU A 456 7.26 17.57 -11.74
CA LEU A 456 8.36 17.84 -10.82
C LEU A 456 9.22 19.02 -11.24
N GLU A 457 9.18 19.41 -12.51
CA GLU A 457 10.10 20.38 -13.14
C GLU A 457 11.57 19.95 -13.08
N TYR A 458 11.84 18.64 -13.11
CA TYR A 458 13.18 18.07 -13.00
C TYR A 458 13.86 17.86 -14.36
N TYR A 459 15.19 17.70 -14.34
CA TYR A 459 15.91 17.07 -15.43
C TYR A 459 15.54 15.59 -15.50
N MET A 460 15.49 15.03 -16.71
CA MET A 460 15.14 13.63 -16.95
C MET A 460 16.15 13.02 -17.89
N GLN A 461 16.58 11.80 -17.59
CA GLN A 461 17.33 10.94 -18.49
C GLN A 461 16.65 9.58 -18.60
N THR A 462 16.28 9.21 -19.83
CA THR A 462 15.75 7.88 -20.18
C THR A 462 16.18 7.55 -21.61
N PRO A 463 16.46 6.26 -21.93
CA PRO A 463 16.71 5.85 -23.31
C PRO A 463 15.54 6.18 -24.25
N SER A 464 14.30 6.00 -23.79
CA SER A 464 13.08 6.46 -24.49
C SER A 464 11.87 6.48 -23.54
N LEU A 465 10.79 7.17 -23.93
CA LEU A 465 9.55 7.19 -23.15
C LEU A 465 8.84 5.83 -23.05
N LYS A 466 9.23 4.82 -23.83
CA LYS A 466 8.66 3.47 -23.74
C LYS A 466 9.57 2.49 -22.99
N ASP A 467 10.72 2.95 -22.53
CA ASP A 467 11.69 2.09 -21.85
C ASP A 467 11.44 1.99 -20.34
N ASN A 468 12.08 0.97 -19.76
CA ASN A 468 12.04 0.62 -18.35
C ASN A 468 12.59 1.76 -17.46
N LEU A 469 13.86 2.11 -17.67
CA LEU A 469 14.62 2.94 -16.74
C LEU A 469 14.45 4.43 -17.00
N VAL A 470 14.25 5.20 -15.92
CA VAL A 470 14.30 6.65 -15.95
C VAL A 470 15.02 7.17 -14.71
N LEU A 471 15.77 8.26 -14.88
CA LEU A 471 16.37 9.01 -13.80
C LEU A 471 15.83 10.43 -13.85
N PHE A 472 15.31 10.91 -12.71
CA PHE A 472 14.96 12.32 -12.53
C PHE A 472 15.94 12.97 -11.57
N SER A 473 16.29 14.21 -11.83
CA SER A 473 17.20 14.97 -10.97
C SER A 473 16.80 16.44 -10.95
N ARG A 474 16.74 17.02 -9.76
CA ARG A 474 16.67 18.47 -9.57
C ARG A 474 17.94 19.17 -10.04
N TYR A 475 19.07 18.48 -9.97
CA TYR A 475 20.39 18.99 -10.38
C TYR A 475 20.67 18.75 -11.87
N PRO A 476 21.44 19.63 -12.54
CA PRO A 476 21.78 19.46 -13.94
C PRO A 476 22.51 18.14 -14.21
N ILE A 477 22.07 17.43 -15.25
CA ILE A 477 22.76 16.28 -15.82
C ILE A 477 23.90 16.81 -16.69
N THR A 478 25.14 16.62 -16.25
CA THR A 478 26.33 17.14 -16.95
C THR A 478 26.93 16.16 -17.93
N GLU A 479 26.77 14.87 -17.69
CA GLU A 479 27.23 13.82 -18.59
C GLU A 479 26.23 12.65 -18.54
N VAL A 480 25.77 12.21 -19.71
CA VAL A 480 25.07 10.92 -19.86
C VAL A 480 26.11 9.89 -20.23
N ILE A 481 26.32 8.91 -19.37
CA ILE A 481 27.32 7.86 -19.61
C ILE A 481 26.71 6.83 -20.57
N PRO A 482 27.37 6.51 -21.69
CA PRO A 482 26.82 5.57 -22.66
C PRO A 482 26.87 4.14 -22.11
N THR A 483 25.75 3.41 -22.20
CA THR A 483 25.66 1.99 -21.88
C THR A 483 25.19 1.17 -23.07
N LYS A 484 25.64 -0.08 -23.16
CA LYS A 484 25.14 -1.06 -24.15
C LYS A 484 23.96 -1.88 -23.62
N LYS A 485 23.63 -1.74 -22.33
CA LYS A 485 22.53 -2.43 -21.66
C LYS A 485 21.56 -1.41 -21.08
N SER A 486 20.95 -0.61 -21.94
CA SER A 486 20.00 0.46 -21.55
C SER A 486 18.76 -0.02 -20.81
N PHE A 487 18.44 -1.32 -20.86
CA PHE A 487 17.39 -1.92 -20.04
C PHE A 487 17.82 -2.17 -18.59
N ASN A 488 19.14 -2.30 -18.33
CA ASN A 488 19.71 -2.66 -17.03
C ASN A 488 20.43 -1.51 -16.33
N SER A 489 20.85 -0.49 -17.06
CA SER A 489 21.74 0.57 -16.59
C SER A 489 21.34 1.90 -17.21
N ASN A 490 21.31 2.97 -16.42
CA ASN A 490 21.07 4.34 -16.88
C ASN A 490 21.95 5.34 -16.10
N PRO A 491 23.29 5.31 -16.30
CA PRO A 491 24.25 6.10 -15.55
C PRO A 491 24.36 7.56 -16.03
N VAL A 492 24.46 8.48 -15.08
CA VAL A 492 24.69 9.91 -15.33
C VAL A 492 25.68 10.50 -14.33
N LYS A 493 26.33 11.59 -14.71
CA LYS A 493 26.98 12.51 -13.76
C LYS A 493 26.11 13.75 -13.54
N LEU A 494 26.02 14.13 -12.28
CA LEU A 494 25.31 15.31 -11.81
C LEU A 494 26.30 16.30 -11.20
N THR A 495 26.02 17.59 -11.36
CA THR A 495 26.71 18.66 -10.62
C THR A 495 25.82 19.18 -9.50
N LEU A 496 26.22 18.90 -8.27
CA LEU A 496 25.58 19.39 -7.05
C LEU A 496 26.05 20.83 -6.74
N PRO A 497 25.38 21.56 -5.81
CA PRO A 497 25.83 22.87 -5.35
C PRO A 497 27.30 22.86 -4.91
N GLY A 498 28.04 23.92 -5.20
CA GLY A 498 29.49 23.97 -4.92
C GLY A 498 30.35 23.16 -5.90
N ASN A 499 29.80 22.80 -7.07
CA ASN A 499 30.49 22.08 -8.14
C ASN A 499 30.92 20.63 -7.80
N ARG A 500 30.38 20.07 -6.71
CA ARG A 500 30.59 18.67 -6.33
C ARG A 500 29.99 17.75 -7.40
N GLN A 501 30.74 16.74 -7.81
CA GLN A 501 30.29 15.74 -8.78
C GLN A 501 29.68 14.54 -8.06
N LEU A 502 28.63 13.97 -8.65
CA LEU A 502 27.99 12.73 -8.18
C LEU A 502 27.68 11.86 -9.39
N LEU A 503 28.12 10.60 -9.36
CA LEU A 503 27.69 9.59 -10.33
C LEU A 503 26.45 8.88 -9.78
N VAL A 504 25.39 8.84 -10.55
CA VAL A 504 24.16 8.10 -10.21
C VAL A 504 23.85 7.11 -11.32
N ASN A 505 23.50 5.87 -10.96
CA ASN A 505 23.01 4.89 -11.91
C ASN A 505 21.67 4.31 -11.42
N ALA A 506 20.63 4.45 -12.24
CA ALA A 506 19.38 3.71 -12.07
C ALA A 506 19.53 2.34 -12.75
N CYS A 507 19.30 1.24 -12.02
CA CYS A 507 19.45 -0.10 -12.58
C CYS A 507 18.18 -0.96 -12.48
N TRP A 508 18.13 -2.00 -13.30
CA TRP A 508 17.19 -3.11 -13.19
C TRP A 508 17.95 -4.39 -13.56
N LEU A 509 18.04 -5.34 -12.65
CA LEU A 509 18.79 -6.58 -12.89
C LEU A 509 17.84 -7.72 -13.26
N ARG A 510 18.33 -8.67 -14.06
CA ARG A 510 17.54 -9.85 -14.42
C ARG A 510 17.29 -10.72 -13.17
N TYR A 511 16.02 -10.99 -12.89
CA TYR A 511 15.58 -11.92 -11.85
C TYR A 511 15.93 -13.37 -12.13
N ALA A 512 16.09 -14.15 -11.05
CA ALA A 512 16.10 -15.60 -11.10
C ALA A 512 14.68 -16.10 -11.37
N TYR A 513 14.49 -16.91 -12.41
CA TYR A 513 13.17 -17.47 -12.76
C TYR A 513 13.15 -19.00 -12.88
N ASN A 514 14.30 -19.64 -12.68
CA ASN A 514 14.45 -21.10 -12.71
C ASN A 514 15.03 -21.64 -11.38
N PRO A 515 14.34 -21.49 -10.23
CA PRO A 515 12.99 -20.95 -10.08
C PRO A 515 12.97 -19.45 -9.72
N GLU A 516 11.80 -18.82 -9.92
CA GLU A 516 11.47 -17.55 -9.28
C GLU A 516 11.28 -17.76 -7.78
N TYR A 517 11.99 -16.98 -6.96
CA TYR A 517 11.99 -17.11 -5.51
C TYR A 517 11.53 -15.86 -4.77
N SER A 518 11.67 -14.67 -5.37
CA SER A 518 11.41 -13.38 -4.73
C SER A 518 9.94 -13.20 -4.31
N CYS A 519 9.01 -13.88 -4.99
CA CYS A 519 7.58 -13.95 -4.65
C CYS A 519 7.10 -15.34 -4.21
N ASN A 520 7.89 -16.40 -4.41
CA ASN A 520 7.49 -17.78 -4.08
C ASN A 520 8.16 -18.32 -2.81
N TYR A 521 9.00 -17.54 -2.13
CA TYR A 521 9.66 -17.96 -0.89
C TYR A 521 8.72 -18.37 0.26
N PRO A 522 7.42 -18.00 0.31
CA PRO A 522 6.51 -18.60 1.30
C PRO A 522 6.33 -20.12 1.13
N ASN A 523 6.58 -20.65 -0.06
CA ASN A 523 6.53 -22.09 -0.31
C ASN A 523 7.62 -22.83 0.46
N ILE A 524 7.24 -24.00 0.99
CA ILE A 524 8.19 -24.90 1.64
C ILE A 524 8.86 -25.83 0.62
N GLY A 525 10.07 -26.29 0.95
CA GLY A 525 10.82 -27.26 0.16
C GLY A 525 11.74 -26.69 -0.92
N HIS A 526 11.88 -25.38 -1.04
CA HIS A 526 12.86 -24.76 -1.94
C HIS A 526 14.32 -25.12 -1.58
N ASN A 527 15.18 -25.19 -2.60
CA ASN A 527 16.62 -25.32 -2.45
C ASN A 527 17.30 -23.97 -2.72
N THR A 528 17.73 -23.30 -1.65
CA THR A 528 18.34 -21.95 -1.72
C THR A 528 19.64 -21.91 -2.51
N SER A 529 20.34 -23.05 -2.68
CA SER A 529 21.54 -23.10 -3.54
C SER A 529 21.21 -22.88 -5.02
N VAL A 530 19.99 -23.21 -5.46
CA VAL A 530 19.53 -22.95 -6.83
C VAL A 530 19.24 -21.47 -7.02
N TRP A 531 18.66 -20.79 -6.02
CA TRP A 531 18.46 -19.35 -6.05
C TRP A 531 19.79 -18.61 -6.22
N VAL A 532 20.79 -18.96 -5.41
CA VAL A 532 22.15 -18.39 -5.47
C VAL A 532 22.79 -18.63 -6.85
N ALA A 533 22.62 -19.82 -7.42
CA ALA A 533 23.17 -20.14 -8.74
C ALA A 533 22.51 -19.34 -9.87
N GLU A 534 21.19 -19.19 -9.87
CA GLU A 534 20.47 -18.39 -10.87
C GLU A 534 20.83 -16.90 -10.75
N ASP A 535 20.89 -16.36 -9.54
CA ASP A 535 21.32 -14.97 -9.30
C ASP A 535 22.74 -14.72 -9.83
N ALA A 536 23.66 -15.68 -9.63
CA ALA A 536 25.02 -15.60 -10.14
C ALA A 536 25.07 -15.58 -11.68
N LEU A 537 24.24 -16.38 -12.35
CA LEU A 537 24.18 -16.46 -13.81
C LEU A 537 23.52 -15.24 -14.46
N ARG A 538 22.67 -14.52 -13.72
CA ARG A 538 21.83 -13.44 -14.24
C ARG A 538 22.20 -12.10 -13.62
N GLY A 539 21.60 -11.76 -12.49
CA GLY A 539 21.71 -10.45 -11.88
C GLY A 539 23.15 -10.07 -11.53
N LEU A 540 23.97 -11.02 -11.02
CA LEU A 540 25.38 -10.76 -10.76
C LEU A 540 26.14 -10.42 -12.05
N ALA A 541 25.90 -11.16 -13.13
CA ALA A 541 26.54 -10.88 -14.42
C ALA A 541 26.14 -9.51 -14.99
N ASP A 542 24.91 -9.04 -14.71
CA ASP A 542 24.48 -7.69 -15.06
C ASP A 542 25.16 -6.64 -14.17
N MET A 543 25.24 -6.86 -12.86
CA MET A 543 25.91 -5.93 -11.95
C MET A 543 27.42 -5.83 -12.23
N GLN A 544 28.09 -6.94 -12.54
CA GLN A 544 29.48 -6.93 -12.98
C GLN A 544 29.67 -6.11 -14.25
N HIS A 545 28.74 -6.22 -15.22
CA HIS A 545 28.77 -5.38 -16.41
C HIS A 545 28.61 -3.89 -16.07
N ILE A 546 27.63 -3.55 -15.22
CA ILE A 546 27.40 -2.17 -14.76
C ILE A 546 28.68 -1.61 -14.10
N MET A 547 29.31 -2.39 -13.24
CA MET A 547 30.54 -1.97 -12.57
C MET A 547 31.71 -1.79 -13.54
N GLU A 548 31.98 -2.77 -14.40
CA GLU A 548 33.15 -2.76 -15.27
C GLU A 548 33.04 -1.85 -16.49
N LYS A 549 31.83 -1.66 -17.03
CA LYS A 549 31.60 -0.97 -18.31
C LYS A 549 30.95 0.38 -18.13
N ASP A 550 30.05 0.51 -17.17
CA ASP A 550 29.18 1.69 -17.03
C ASP A 550 29.58 2.58 -15.85
N THR A 551 30.42 2.09 -14.93
CA THR A 551 30.81 2.81 -13.70
C THR A 551 32.31 3.08 -13.65
N LYS A 552 33.15 2.03 -13.44
CA LYS A 552 34.61 2.16 -13.21
C LYS A 552 35.34 3.01 -14.27
N PRO A 553 35.07 2.90 -15.59
CA PRO A 553 35.77 3.69 -16.60
C PRO A 553 35.52 5.21 -16.54
N TYR A 554 34.48 5.64 -15.81
CA TYR A 554 34.01 7.03 -15.78
C TYR A 554 34.30 7.72 -14.44
N LEU A 555 34.93 7.02 -13.50
CA LEU A 555 35.40 7.59 -12.23
C LEU A 555 36.68 8.40 -12.48
N THR A 556 36.72 9.63 -11.96
CA THR A 556 37.91 10.49 -12.05
C THR A 556 38.96 10.14 -11.00
N ASP A 557 38.51 9.57 -9.89
CA ASP A 557 39.29 9.11 -8.75
C ASP A 557 38.45 8.13 -7.91
N ASP A 558 39.08 7.41 -6.99
CA ASP A 558 38.41 6.49 -6.06
C ASP A 558 37.51 7.20 -5.03
N ASP A 559 37.56 8.53 -4.97
CA ASP A 559 36.87 9.35 -3.95
C ASP A 559 35.55 9.96 -4.45
N THR A 560 35.28 9.87 -5.75
CA THR A 560 34.05 10.36 -6.39
C THR A 560 32.83 9.66 -5.80
N PRO A 561 31.85 10.39 -5.22
CA PRO A 561 30.63 9.79 -4.71
C PRO A 561 29.85 9.08 -5.83
N ILE A 562 29.40 7.85 -5.53
CA ILE A 562 28.61 7.02 -6.43
C ILE A 562 27.37 6.55 -5.68
N ILE A 563 26.23 6.60 -6.36
CA ILE A 563 24.97 5.98 -5.91
C ILE A 563 24.45 5.07 -7.03
N ILE A 564 24.17 3.82 -6.72
CA ILE A 564 23.51 2.86 -7.60
C ILE A 564 22.18 2.49 -6.95
N GLY A 565 21.08 2.85 -7.60
CA GLY A 565 19.73 2.65 -7.11
C GLY A 565 18.89 1.83 -8.09
N GLY A 566 18.19 0.81 -7.61
CA GLY A 566 17.20 0.15 -8.45
C GLY A 566 16.66 -1.15 -7.90
N ASP A 567 15.92 -1.83 -8.77
CA ASP A 567 15.41 -3.18 -8.57
C ASP A 567 16.50 -4.19 -8.96
N PHE A 568 17.07 -4.85 -7.96
CA PHE A 568 18.12 -5.84 -8.15
C PHE A 568 17.56 -7.23 -8.42
N ASN A 569 16.23 -7.42 -8.27
CA ASN A 569 15.56 -8.70 -8.43
C ASN A 569 16.23 -9.86 -7.69
N SER A 570 16.91 -9.52 -6.59
CA SER A 570 17.70 -10.45 -5.79
C SER A 570 17.71 -9.95 -4.35
N CYS A 571 17.52 -10.87 -3.42
CA CYS A 571 17.54 -10.56 -2.00
C CYS A 571 18.96 -10.26 -1.48
N SER A 572 19.05 -9.76 -0.24
CA SER A 572 20.34 -9.49 0.40
C SER A 572 20.81 -10.62 1.32
N HIS A 573 22.09 -10.97 1.26
CA HIS A 573 22.72 -11.84 2.27
C HIS A 573 22.72 -11.22 3.68
N LEU A 574 22.50 -9.90 3.77
CA LEU A 574 22.36 -9.19 5.05
C LEU A 574 20.95 -9.31 5.65
N ASP A 575 19.94 -9.65 4.86
CA ASP A 575 18.57 -9.83 5.34
C ASP A 575 18.29 -11.32 5.61
N TRP A 576 18.81 -12.20 4.75
CA TRP A 576 18.58 -13.65 4.84
C TRP A 576 19.65 -14.34 5.66
N THR A 577 19.76 -13.94 6.93
CA THR A 577 20.72 -14.49 7.89
C THR A 577 20.18 -15.75 8.59
N GLN A 578 21.03 -16.43 9.36
CA GLN A 578 20.58 -17.53 10.21
C GLN A 578 19.55 -17.08 11.26
N VAL A 579 19.65 -15.83 11.74
CA VAL A 579 18.79 -15.26 12.78
C VAL A 579 17.43 -14.86 12.18
N ALA A 580 17.41 -14.36 10.95
CA ALA A 580 16.19 -14.02 10.21
C ALA A 580 15.47 -15.22 9.58
N ALA A 581 16.08 -16.41 9.52
CA ALA A 581 15.45 -17.59 8.91
C ALA A 581 13.98 -17.83 9.34
N PRO A 582 13.56 -17.67 10.61
CA PRO A 582 12.16 -17.84 11.01
C PRO A 582 11.17 -16.88 10.32
N ILE A 583 11.56 -15.62 10.08
CA ILE A 583 10.73 -14.65 9.35
C ILE A 583 10.78 -14.87 7.83
N HIS A 584 11.64 -15.76 7.36
CA HIS A 584 11.81 -16.14 5.95
C HIS A 584 11.45 -17.60 5.71
N PHE A 585 10.41 -18.11 6.38
CA PHE A 585 9.89 -19.46 6.19
C PHE A 585 10.92 -20.59 6.42
N GLY A 586 11.91 -20.33 7.27
CA GLY A 586 13.01 -21.25 7.59
C GLY A 586 14.21 -21.16 6.65
N TYR A 587 14.19 -20.26 5.66
CA TYR A 587 15.29 -20.07 4.73
C TYR A 587 16.31 -19.07 5.27
N GLY A 588 17.51 -19.56 5.56
CA GLY A 588 18.65 -18.74 6.00
C GLY A 588 19.72 -19.59 6.69
N PRO A 589 21.00 -19.21 6.62
CA PRO A 589 21.53 -18.10 5.84
C PRO A 589 21.56 -18.39 4.34
N VAL A 590 21.35 -17.38 3.50
CA VAL A 590 21.46 -17.48 2.03
C VAL A 590 22.50 -16.48 1.52
N PRO A 591 23.62 -16.95 0.90
CA PRO A 591 24.69 -16.08 0.44
C PRO A 591 24.36 -15.49 -0.94
N PHE A 592 23.38 -14.58 -0.99
CA PHE A 592 22.99 -13.93 -2.25
C PHE A 592 24.19 -13.19 -2.89
N PRO A 593 24.56 -13.54 -4.13
CA PRO A 593 25.86 -13.19 -4.65
C PRO A 593 25.97 -11.72 -5.07
N ILE A 594 24.85 -11.08 -5.45
CA ILE A 594 24.85 -9.69 -5.92
C ILE A 594 25.13 -8.74 -4.76
N SER A 595 24.40 -8.89 -3.65
CA SER A 595 24.62 -8.09 -2.44
C SER A 595 26.02 -8.31 -1.87
N GLN A 596 26.53 -9.55 -1.87
CA GLN A 596 27.91 -9.82 -1.44
C GLN A 596 28.93 -9.10 -2.34
N TYR A 597 28.77 -9.19 -3.67
CA TYR A 597 29.64 -8.52 -4.63
C TYR A 597 29.65 -6.99 -4.46
N MET A 598 28.50 -6.37 -4.18
CA MET A 598 28.42 -4.93 -3.91
C MET A 598 29.28 -4.53 -2.70
N LEU A 599 29.20 -5.30 -1.61
CA LEU A 599 30.01 -5.06 -0.41
C LEU A 599 31.51 -5.29 -0.67
N ASP A 600 31.85 -6.34 -1.41
CA ASP A 600 33.24 -6.67 -1.79
C ASP A 600 33.86 -5.56 -2.67
N GLU A 601 33.05 -4.92 -3.52
CA GLU A 601 33.42 -3.74 -4.31
C GLU A 601 33.48 -2.44 -3.49
N GLY A 602 33.17 -2.51 -2.19
CA GLY A 602 33.25 -1.40 -1.24
C GLY A 602 32.03 -0.49 -1.22
N PHE A 603 30.89 -0.93 -1.76
CA PHE A 603 29.61 -0.24 -1.58
C PHE A 603 28.99 -0.57 -0.23
N LYS A 604 28.15 0.35 0.24
CA LYS A 604 27.33 0.20 1.43
C LYS A 604 25.86 0.16 1.05
N ASP A 605 25.13 -0.79 1.61
CA ASP A 605 23.66 -0.80 1.58
C ASP A 605 23.16 0.29 2.53
N SER A 606 22.58 1.37 1.98
CA SER A 606 22.18 2.51 2.81
C SER A 606 21.09 2.17 3.84
N PHE A 607 20.18 1.25 3.52
CA PHE A 607 19.12 0.85 4.46
C PHE A 607 19.72 0.07 5.61
N ARG A 608 20.55 -0.93 5.32
CA ARG A 608 21.11 -1.83 6.32
C ARG A 608 22.27 -1.22 7.11
N GLU A 609 22.93 -0.17 6.58
CA GLU A 609 23.86 0.65 7.38
C GLU A 609 23.13 1.45 8.48
N ILE A 610 21.97 2.03 8.16
CA ILE A 610 21.18 2.81 9.13
C ILE A 610 20.36 1.88 10.06
N ASN A 611 19.91 0.75 9.54
CA ASN A 611 19.01 -0.18 10.21
C ASN A 611 19.63 -1.59 10.30
N PRO A 612 20.71 -1.80 11.05
CA PRO A 612 21.54 -3.01 10.95
C PRO A 612 20.91 -4.30 11.49
N ASP A 613 19.87 -4.21 12.30
CA ASP A 613 19.15 -5.36 12.84
C ASP A 613 18.08 -5.83 11.85
N GLU A 614 18.34 -6.95 11.18
CA GLU A 614 17.50 -7.52 10.13
C GLU A 614 16.18 -8.11 10.66
N VAL A 615 16.11 -8.43 11.96
CA VAL A 615 14.89 -8.98 12.58
C VAL A 615 14.01 -7.86 13.10
N ALA A 616 14.60 -6.82 13.70
CA ALA A 616 13.86 -5.64 14.14
C ALA A 616 13.38 -4.78 12.97
N ARG A 617 14.11 -4.82 11.84
CA ARG A 617 13.80 -4.08 10.60
C ARG A 617 13.75 -5.03 9.39
N PRO A 618 12.71 -5.89 9.31
CA PRO A 618 12.59 -6.95 8.31
C PRO A 618 11.92 -6.50 7.01
N GLU A 619 11.74 -5.19 6.80
CA GLU A 619 10.89 -4.68 5.73
C GLU A 619 11.37 -5.13 4.34
N GLY A 620 10.45 -5.71 3.57
CA GLY A 620 10.62 -6.01 2.16
C GLY A 620 10.31 -4.82 1.25
N THR A 621 10.69 -4.93 -0.01
CA THR A 621 10.41 -3.93 -1.04
C THR A 621 9.62 -4.49 -2.22
N PHE A 622 9.43 -5.79 -2.34
CA PHE A 622 8.69 -6.39 -3.45
C PHE A 622 7.39 -7.04 -2.99
N ALA A 623 6.35 -6.86 -3.82
CA ALA A 623 5.00 -7.35 -3.59
C ALA A 623 4.42 -6.92 -2.22
N VAL A 624 4.79 -5.72 -1.74
CA VAL A 624 4.45 -5.23 -0.39
C VAL A 624 2.96 -4.97 -0.20
N ILE A 625 2.21 -4.90 -1.29
CA ILE A 625 0.75 -4.80 -1.30
C ILE A 625 0.04 -6.15 -1.10
N TYR A 626 0.81 -7.24 -0.98
CA TYR A 626 0.35 -8.60 -0.77
C TYR A 626 0.84 -9.09 0.59
N GLY A 627 -0.08 -9.36 1.52
CA GLY A 627 0.24 -9.60 2.93
C GLY A 627 1.13 -10.81 3.19
N GLN A 628 1.21 -11.74 2.26
CA GLN A 628 2.09 -12.91 2.32
C GLN A 628 3.54 -12.63 1.89
N LEU A 629 3.86 -11.42 1.40
CA LEU A 629 5.15 -11.08 0.78
C LEU A 629 5.91 -9.91 1.44
N GLN A 630 5.79 -9.74 2.75
CA GLN A 630 6.23 -8.51 3.44
C GLN A 630 7.74 -8.37 3.70
N VAL A 631 8.55 -9.41 3.45
CA VAL A 631 9.97 -9.44 3.87
C VAL A 631 10.97 -9.60 2.72
N SER A 632 10.50 -9.61 1.48
CA SER A 632 11.36 -9.74 0.29
C SER A 632 11.92 -8.39 -0.12
N ARG A 633 13.15 -8.07 0.30
CA ARG A 633 13.83 -6.83 -0.07
C ARG A 633 14.75 -7.05 -1.27
N ILE A 634 14.37 -6.50 -2.42
CA ILE A 634 15.10 -6.61 -3.69
C ILE A 634 15.46 -5.25 -4.30
N ASP A 635 14.97 -4.16 -3.70
CA ASP A 635 15.24 -2.80 -4.13
C ASP A 635 16.24 -2.14 -3.19
N PHE A 636 17.24 -1.47 -3.76
CA PHE A 636 18.37 -0.96 -2.99
C PHE A 636 18.83 0.41 -3.45
N LEU A 637 19.37 1.16 -2.49
CA LEU A 637 20.27 2.28 -2.72
C LEU A 637 21.65 1.92 -2.15
N TYR A 638 22.55 1.49 -3.03
CA TYR A 638 23.95 1.27 -2.71
C TYR A 638 24.76 2.53 -2.97
N TYR A 639 25.73 2.84 -2.10
CA TYR A 639 26.59 3.99 -2.31
C TYR A 639 28.05 3.74 -1.94
N LYS A 640 28.96 4.52 -2.53
CA LYS A 640 30.42 4.47 -2.30
C LYS A 640 31.05 5.86 -2.43
N GLY A 641 32.18 6.07 -1.77
CA GLY A 641 32.99 7.28 -1.83
C GLY A 641 33.33 7.83 -0.45
N LYS A 642 34.42 8.59 -0.32
CA LYS A 642 34.90 9.09 0.99
C LYS A 642 34.14 10.29 1.54
N ASN A 643 33.41 11.00 0.69
CA ASN A 643 32.75 12.25 1.03
C ASN A 643 31.22 12.15 1.00
N ILE A 644 30.68 10.93 1.04
CA ILE A 644 29.25 10.64 1.12
C ILE A 644 28.99 9.72 2.30
N LYS A 645 27.88 9.95 3.01
CA LYS A 645 27.33 9.00 3.99
C LYS A 645 25.81 9.06 4.01
N ALA A 646 25.17 7.93 4.28
CA ALA A 646 23.75 7.92 4.62
C ALA A 646 23.57 8.56 6.02
N VAL A 647 22.53 9.37 6.19
CA VAL A 647 22.14 9.95 7.49
C VAL A 647 20.76 9.50 7.94
N SER A 648 19.90 9.10 7.00
CA SER A 648 18.65 8.38 7.25
C SER A 648 18.36 7.50 6.03
N SER A 649 17.74 6.34 6.24
CA SER A 649 17.26 5.48 5.18
C SER A 649 16.02 4.73 5.64
N LYS A 650 14.99 4.71 4.79
CA LYS A 650 13.68 4.17 5.11
C LYS A 650 13.08 3.43 3.91
N ILE A 651 12.43 2.32 4.19
CA ILE A 651 11.52 1.66 3.27
C ILE A 651 10.14 2.26 3.52
N VAL A 652 9.47 2.70 2.45
CA VAL A 652 8.17 3.35 2.51
C VAL A 652 7.20 2.57 1.63
N LYS A 653 6.10 2.11 2.21
CA LYS A 653 5.08 1.26 1.57
C LYS A 653 3.65 1.77 1.77
N THR A 654 3.49 2.93 2.40
CA THR A 654 2.19 3.59 2.61
C THR A 654 2.11 4.93 1.89
N ALA A 655 0.91 5.30 1.42
CA ALA A 655 0.70 6.58 0.77
C ALA A 655 0.94 7.75 1.74
N PRO A 656 1.46 8.91 1.27
CA PRO A 656 1.62 10.10 2.12
C PRO A 656 0.28 10.66 2.60
N GLU A 657 -0.78 10.47 1.82
CA GLU A 657 -2.15 10.64 2.29
C GLU A 657 -2.54 9.43 3.13
N ILE A 658 -2.60 9.62 4.46
CA ILE A 658 -2.80 8.51 5.39
C ILE A 658 -4.11 7.79 5.07
N ASP A 659 -4.06 6.45 5.10
CA ASP A 659 -5.18 5.53 4.85
C ASP A 659 -5.63 5.43 3.38
N ASP A 660 -4.87 5.98 2.42
CA ASP A 660 -5.02 5.67 0.98
C ASP A 660 -4.15 4.46 0.58
N VAL A 661 -4.40 3.91 -0.61
CA VAL A 661 -3.71 2.73 -1.12
C VAL A 661 -2.36 3.06 -1.75
N TRP A 662 -1.42 2.14 -1.60
CA TRP A 662 -0.13 2.19 -2.30
C TRP A 662 -0.26 1.83 -3.79
N ALA A 663 0.48 2.54 -4.64
CA ALA A 663 0.26 2.57 -6.10
C ALA A 663 1.18 1.64 -6.92
N SER A 664 2.09 0.92 -6.27
CA SER A 664 3.00 -0.06 -6.89
C SER A 664 2.97 -1.35 -6.10
N ASP A 665 3.38 -2.48 -6.67
CA ASP A 665 3.68 -3.68 -5.89
C ASP A 665 5.02 -3.57 -5.15
N HIS A 666 5.90 -2.65 -5.57
CA HIS A 666 7.16 -2.36 -4.87
C HIS A 666 7.02 -1.22 -3.85
N ALA A 667 7.65 -1.37 -2.68
CA ALA A 667 7.93 -0.25 -1.77
C ALA A 667 9.06 0.63 -2.32
N ALA A 668 9.14 1.86 -1.83
CA ALA A 668 10.23 2.76 -2.18
C ALA A 668 11.34 2.74 -1.13
N VAL A 669 12.59 2.91 -1.56
CA VAL A 669 13.72 3.17 -0.66
C VAL A 669 14.07 4.66 -0.72
N LEU A 670 13.89 5.36 0.40
CA LEU A 670 14.21 6.78 0.52
C LEU A 670 15.41 6.96 1.45
N THR A 671 16.53 7.43 0.90
CA THR A 671 17.74 7.70 1.67
C THR A 671 18.12 9.17 1.59
N VAL A 672 18.43 9.74 2.76
CA VAL A 672 19.03 11.07 2.90
C VAL A 672 20.54 10.88 3.01
N PHE A 673 21.29 11.51 2.11
CA PHE A 673 22.76 11.50 2.12
C PHE A 673 23.31 12.87 2.51
N GLU A 674 24.37 12.88 3.31
CA GLU A 674 25.25 14.03 3.43
C GLU A 674 26.44 13.82 2.48
N ILE A 675 26.66 14.78 1.59
CA ILE A 675 27.76 14.81 0.63
C ILE A 675 28.55 16.08 0.86
N ILE A 676 29.83 15.98 1.24
CA ILE A 676 30.67 17.14 1.56
C ILE A 676 31.73 17.38 0.48
N SER A 677 32.24 18.61 0.37
CA SER A 677 33.35 18.87 -0.55
C SER A 677 34.66 18.28 -0.02
N PRO A 678 35.58 17.80 -0.89
CA PRO A 678 36.90 17.34 -0.44
C PRO A 678 37.72 18.41 0.32
N SER A 679 37.41 19.70 0.09
CA SER A 679 38.09 20.85 0.70
C SER A 679 37.52 21.30 2.05
N GLU A 680 36.44 20.69 2.54
CA GLU A 680 35.73 21.07 3.78
C GLU A 680 36.05 20.15 4.97
N LYS A 681 37.13 19.36 4.89
CA LYS A 681 37.63 18.52 5.99
C LYS A 681 38.48 19.28 6.99
#